data_AF-A0A2S8GQS9-F1
#
_entry.id   AF-A0A2S8GQS9-F1
#
_cell.length_a   1.000
_cell.length_b   1.000
_cell.length_c   1.000
_cell.angle_alpha   90.00
_cell.angle_beta   90.00
_cell.angle_gamma   90.00
#
_symmetry.space_group_name_H-M   'P 1'
#
loop_
_entity.id
_entity.type
_entity.pdbx_description
1 polymer ?
#
loop_
_entity_poly.entity_id
_entity_poly.type
_entity_poly.pdbx_seq_one_letter_code
_entity_poly.pdbx_strand_id
1 'polypeptide(L)'
;MRVALLVAVGLCAWICLQARAEENVPGKTGTEASGDGGPQVGTTKGIVDFQRPANAVQLVGDSGSILIPESHYECQWTFENGVLTASPKWDSVVTPDAYQDFRMHVEFNVNDAGDVERETNGNSGVYIQQRYELQILNSFGVSEADYNNHDCGCIYGMKKPDKLVCKPAGQWQSFDIAFRAARFDGSRKVEDARLTVYQNDELIHDDIVLKRNTGAGKKEERSARPIKLQGHHNQVQFRNVWIQDLSLGEQEGAAALPRITASRKTLPLRGETFKLNDADAFVMLPKGPRNPKADIPWVWYAPTLDGLPSAAEKWMFERFLDSGIAIAGIDVGESFGSPQGRKQYDAFYDYLVTSHGFGKKPCLLARSRGGLMLYNWAAEHPEAVAGIAGIYPVCNLASYPGIDRACGAYGLTAEQLAGELAKHNPIDRLAGLAKQKVPIFHLHGDDDKVVPLAENSALVAERYQQLGGEMELEVVEGQGHNMWDGWFQSEKLVAFVCHSLGRPVHSHPVPESDLWLTFPGGEGPGKGKHIVLIAAEQEYRSEQSMPMLAKILAERHGFDCTVLFGMNDKRQVDPTMPVYPEKGEEDSFQEHDIPGLEHLKQADLVILFTRLLTLPPEQAQHIADYLDSGKPIIGLRTANHGFRRPLPYKIDGKQVNIGQILGGTFLAHHGAWHRDSTRGDIVPDMKDHPILKGVEDIWGPSDVYRTYKEGESLPADCTALVYGQPLIGREHGGESNPEKEPLPVAWFKQWQTSAGKSARVFQSTMGSGKDFESAGLRRLVINAAYWSLGLEDEIDANRSVEYVGPYKPLASGFNYEELGVVPKMPADYK
;
A
#
# COMPACT_ATOMS: atom_id res chain seq x y z
N MET A 1 20.57 14.95 76.83
CA MET A 1 19.75 14.07 75.96
C MET A 1 19.52 14.84 74.65
N ARG A 2 20.00 14.33 73.51
CA ARG A 2 19.26 13.48 72.53
C ARG A 2 18.11 14.26 71.86
N VAL A 3 18.07 14.55 70.55
CA VAL A 3 19.00 14.30 69.41
C VAL A 3 18.96 15.46 68.38
N ALA A 4 20.17 15.88 67.95
CA ALA A 4 20.70 16.46 66.68
C ALA A 4 19.80 17.09 65.58
N LEU A 5 20.12 18.20 64.87
CA LEU A 5 21.34 18.64 64.10
C LEU A 5 21.50 17.87 62.75
N LEU A 6 21.82 18.42 61.55
CA LEU A 6 22.35 19.71 60.97
C LEU A 6 21.84 19.84 59.49
N VAL A 7 21.95 20.91 58.66
CA VAL A 7 22.03 22.40 58.77
C VAL A 7 21.83 23.04 57.35
N ALA A 8 21.99 24.37 57.14
CA ALA A 8 21.89 25.11 55.85
C ALA A 8 23.19 25.04 54.99
N VAL A 9 23.37 25.59 53.76
CA VAL A 9 23.01 26.85 53.02
C VAL A 9 23.05 26.50 51.49
N GLY A 10 22.50 27.17 50.44
CA GLY A 10 22.00 28.54 50.14
C GLY A 10 22.94 29.24 49.10
N LEU A 11 22.55 30.13 48.17
CA LEU A 11 21.27 30.81 47.85
C LEU A 11 21.07 30.91 46.30
N CYS A 12 20.68 32.06 45.70
CA CYS A 12 20.32 32.17 44.26
C CYS A 12 20.67 33.51 43.56
N ALA A 13 20.74 33.43 42.21
CA ALA A 13 20.47 34.46 41.18
C ALA A 13 21.38 35.70 41.03
N TRP A 14 21.58 36.11 39.76
CA TRP A 14 22.25 37.37 39.35
C TRP A 14 21.55 37.95 38.10
N ILE A 15 21.16 39.22 38.15
CA ILE A 15 20.73 40.05 37.01
C ILE A 15 21.27 41.46 37.26
N CYS A 16 21.86 42.09 36.24
CA CYS A 16 22.16 43.52 36.26
C CYS A 16 22.13 44.11 34.84
N LEU A 17 21.29 45.13 34.61
CA LEU A 17 21.38 46.03 33.47
C LEU A 17 22.14 47.29 33.88
N GLN A 18 22.93 47.86 32.97
CA GLN A 18 23.04 49.31 32.81
C GLN A 18 23.09 49.67 31.31
N ALA A 19 22.68 50.89 30.98
CA ALA A 19 22.40 51.33 29.62
C ALA A 19 22.92 52.75 29.36
N ARG A 20 22.94 53.19 28.09
CA ARG A 20 22.92 54.60 27.69
C ARG A 20 22.52 54.78 26.22
N ALA A 21 21.80 55.87 25.95
CA ALA A 21 21.62 56.49 24.64
C ALA A 21 22.67 57.65 24.50
N GLU A 22 22.70 58.55 23.50
CA GLU A 22 21.63 59.12 22.66
C GLU A 22 22.25 59.88 21.43
N GLU A 23 21.40 60.21 20.44
CA GLU A 23 21.48 61.25 19.38
C GLU A 23 22.64 61.42 18.34
N ASN A 24 22.20 61.42 17.07
CA ASN A 24 22.62 62.12 15.83
C ASN A 24 23.75 63.19 15.79
N VAL A 25 24.52 63.20 14.68
CA VAL A 25 24.67 64.32 13.69
C VAL A 25 25.51 63.87 12.45
N PRO A 26 25.32 64.40 11.21
CA PRO A 26 25.74 63.70 9.97
C PRO A 26 26.92 64.30 9.17
N GLY A 27 27.57 63.50 8.30
CA GLY A 27 28.42 64.05 7.23
C GLY A 27 29.31 63.11 6.38
N LYS A 28 29.00 63.00 5.08
CA LYS A 28 29.90 62.88 3.91
C LYS A 28 31.02 61.80 3.84
N THR A 29 30.70 60.76 3.04
CA THR A 29 31.47 60.29 1.87
C THR A 29 33.01 60.21 1.95
N GLY A 30 33.54 58.98 2.05
CA GLY A 30 34.87 58.59 1.58
C GLY A 30 34.78 57.22 0.90
N THR A 31 35.35 57.07 -0.29
CA THR A 31 35.34 55.81 -1.07
C THR A 31 36.65 55.06 -0.93
N GLU A 32 36.60 53.77 -0.61
CA GLU A 32 37.60 52.79 -1.06
C GLU A 32 37.02 51.36 -1.01
N ALA A 33 37.59 50.43 -1.77
CA ALA A 33 36.86 49.27 -2.27
C ALA A 33 37.00 48.00 -1.43
N SER A 34 35.86 47.36 -1.11
CA SER A 34 35.80 45.95 -0.71
C SER A 34 35.82 45.05 -1.95
N GLY A 35 36.85 44.23 -2.11
CA GLY A 35 36.87 43.18 -3.13
C GLY A 35 35.95 42.03 -2.73
N ASP A 36 34.83 41.86 -3.41
CA ASP A 36 33.91 40.74 -3.20
C ASP A 36 34.50 39.44 -3.77
N GLY A 37 34.77 38.49 -2.88
CA GLY A 37 35.52 37.26 -3.15
C GLY A 37 34.62 36.04 -3.35
N GLY A 38 33.51 36.19 -4.07
CA GLY A 38 32.61 35.07 -4.39
C GLY A 38 33.33 33.89 -5.06
N PRO A 39 32.87 32.64 -4.84
CA PRO A 39 33.52 31.45 -5.40
C PRO A 39 33.50 31.49 -6.94
N GLN A 40 34.66 31.24 -7.56
CA GLN A 40 34.75 31.23 -9.02
C GLN A 40 33.94 30.08 -9.62
N VAL A 41 33.43 30.28 -10.84
CA VAL A 41 32.62 29.26 -11.52
C VAL A 41 33.49 28.03 -11.82
N GLY A 42 33.09 26.88 -11.26
CA GLY A 42 33.70 25.58 -11.56
C GLY A 42 34.83 25.11 -10.62
N THR A 43 35.15 25.86 -9.57
CA THR A 43 36.12 25.45 -8.52
C THR A 43 35.42 25.00 -7.23
N THR A 44 36.12 24.26 -6.37
CA THR A 44 35.71 23.98 -4.98
C THR A 44 36.42 24.87 -3.94
N LYS A 45 37.20 25.86 -4.38
CA LYS A 45 37.99 26.75 -3.52
C LYS A 45 37.11 27.78 -2.79
N GLY A 46 37.34 27.97 -1.49
CA GLY A 46 36.66 28.98 -0.67
C GLY A 46 35.20 28.65 -0.28
N ILE A 47 34.75 27.42 -0.52
CA ILE A 47 33.35 26.99 -0.31
C ILE A 47 33.12 26.40 1.10
N VAL A 48 34.19 25.88 1.71
CA VAL A 48 34.16 25.29 3.05
C VAL A 48 33.93 26.36 4.11
N ASP A 49 33.05 26.04 5.04
CA ASP A 49 32.61 26.85 6.16
C ASP A 49 32.29 25.86 7.28
N PHE A 50 32.97 26.02 8.41
CA PHE A 50 32.89 25.10 9.54
C PHE A 50 31.57 25.20 10.31
N GLN A 51 30.73 26.21 10.03
CA GLN A 51 29.41 26.33 10.64
C GLN A 51 28.37 25.51 9.88
N ARG A 52 27.66 24.61 10.57
CA ARG A 52 26.51 23.90 10.00
C ARG A 52 25.44 24.92 9.58
N PRO A 53 25.10 25.04 8.29
CA PRO A 53 24.07 25.96 7.84
C PRO A 53 22.67 25.38 8.11
N ALA A 54 21.68 26.26 8.30
CA ALA A 54 20.32 25.86 8.72
C ALA A 54 19.60 24.93 7.73
N ASN A 55 20.03 24.88 6.46
CA ASN A 55 19.51 24.01 5.41
C ASN A 55 20.34 22.72 5.20
N ALA A 56 21.39 22.45 5.98
CA ALA A 56 22.12 21.19 5.89
C ALA A 56 21.29 20.02 6.46
N VAL A 57 21.22 18.92 5.73
CA VAL A 57 20.67 17.64 6.19
C VAL A 57 21.62 17.07 7.25
N GLN A 58 21.10 16.74 8.43
CA GLN A 58 21.86 16.00 9.45
C GLN A 58 21.81 14.50 9.11
N LEU A 59 22.97 13.91 8.82
CA LEU A 59 23.11 12.50 8.48
C LEU A 59 23.34 11.62 9.72
N VAL A 60 24.09 12.16 10.69
CA VAL A 60 24.28 11.62 12.05
C VAL A 60 24.27 12.80 13.02
N GLY A 61 23.43 12.77 14.04
CA GLY A 61 23.38 13.79 15.10
C GLY A 61 22.86 13.21 16.41
N ASP A 62 22.76 14.05 17.45
CA ASP A 62 22.53 13.64 18.84
C ASP A 62 21.35 12.66 19.05
N SER A 63 20.29 12.79 18.25
CA SER A 63 19.06 12.00 18.35
C SER A 63 18.93 10.85 17.35
N GLY A 64 19.85 10.68 16.39
CA GLY A 64 19.76 9.59 15.41
C GLY A 64 20.71 9.70 14.22
N SER A 65 20.68 8.66 13.38
CA SER A 65 21.24 8.66 12.04
C SER A 65 20.16 8.29 11.02
N ILE A 66 20.22 8.89 9.82
CA ILE A 66 19.36 8.53 8.68
C ILE A 66 20.08 7.66 7.65
N LEU A 67 21.31 7.23 7.92
CA LEU A 67 22.10 6.39 7.02
C LEU A 67 21.53 4.97 6.99
N ILE A 68 21.45 4.38 5.79
CA ILE A 68 20.88 3.06 5.54
C ILE A 68 21.96 2.05 5.12
N PRO A 69 21.78 0.73 5.32
CA PRO A 69 22.76 -0.26 4.87
C PRO A 69 22.99 -0.23 3.36
N GLU A 70 24.24 -0.41 2.90
CA GLU A 70 24.58 -0.54 1.47
C GLU A 70 24.11 -1.89 0.89
N SER A 71 23.92 -2.90 1.75
CA SER A 71 23.60 -4.28 1.38
C SER A 71 22.29 -4.77 2.02
N HIS A 72 21.76 -5.89 1.52
CA HIS A 72 20.58 -6.55 2.08
C HIS A 72 20.91 -7.59 3.17
N TYR A 73 22.14 -7.57 3.71
CA TYR A 73 22.54 -8.43 4.83
C TYR A 73 22.25 -7.75 6.18
N GLU A 74 22.39 -8.50 7.27
CA GLU A 74 22.26 -7.97 8.63
C GLU A 74 23.33 -6.90 8.90
N CYS A 75 22.92 -5.64 8.93
CA CYS A 75 23.80 -4.52 9.25
C CYS A 75 24.21 -4.56 10.72
N GLN A 76 25.52 -4.51 10.98
CA GLN A 76 26.08 -4.58 12.34
C GLN A 76 26.69 -3.24 12.82
N TRP A 77 26.30 -2.14 12.17
CA TRP A 77 26.52 -0.78 12.66
C TRP A 77 25.59 -0.47 13.83
N THR A 78 26.07 0.24 14.84
CA THR A 78 25.27 0.60 16.04
C THR A 78 25.20 2.12 16.21
N PHE A 79 24.07 2.63 16.69
CA PHE A 79 23.92 4.04 17.06
C PHE A 79 23.56 4.16 18.54
N GLU A 80 24.35 4.91 19.30
CA GLU A 80 24.12 5.16 20.72
C GLU A 80 24.60 6.58 21.11
N ASN A 81 23.83 7.31 21.91
CA ASN A 81 24.22 8.60 22.50
C ASN A 81 24.81 9.63 21.50
N GLY A 82 24.24 9.76 20.30
CA GLY A 82 24.71 10.68 19.26
C GLY A 82 25.84 10.15 18.37
N VAL A 83 26.33 8.93 18.63
CA VAL A 83 27.47 8.31 17.96
C VAL A 83 27.04 7.09 17.15
N LEU A 84 27.36 7.10 15.86
CA LEU A 84 27.24 5.95 14.96
C LEU A 84 28.59 5.20 14.90
N THR A 85 28.63 3.95 15.34
CA THR A 85 29.84 3.11 15.33
C THR A 85 29.80 2.12 14.17
N ALA A 86 30.92 2.03 13.43
CA ALA A 86 31.06 1.13 12.30
C ALA A 86 31.06 -0.35 12.70
N SER A 87 30.60 -1.19 11.77
CA SER A 87 30.59 -2.65 11.91
C SER A 87 31.99 -3.23 12.16
N PRO A 88 32.15 -4.21 13.07
CA PRO A 88 33.40 -4.97 13.24
C PRO A 88 33.66 -5.97 12.10
N LYS A 89 32.85 -5.92 11.02
CA LYS A 89 32.98 -6.73 9.79
C LYS A 89 33.02 -5.80 8.58
N TRP A 90 33.27 -6.37 7.39
CA TRP A 90 33.12 -5.64 6.14
C TRP A 90 31.63 -5.44 5.82
N ASP A 91 31.12 -4.25 6.14
CA ASP A 91 29.74 -3.81 5.90
C ASP A 91 29.69 -2.28 5.93
N SER A 92 28.77 -1.64 5.22
CA SER A 92 28.83 -0.19 4.97
C SER A 92 27.45 0.45 4.98
N VAL A 93 27.38 1.72 5.36
CA VAL A 93 26.15 2.52 5.30
C VAL A 93 26.26 3.62 4.25
N VAL A 94 25.11 4.05 3.73
CA VAL A 94 24.99 5.08 2.69
C VAL A 94 23.93 6.12 3.07
N THR A 95 24.03 7.31 2.50
CA THR A 95 22.92 8.28 2.53
C THR A 95 21.71 7.73 1.76
N PRO A 96 20.47 8.05 2.20
CA PRO A 96 19.28 7.68 1.43
C PRO A 96 19.25 8.42 0.08
N ASP A 97 19.62 9.71 0.10
CA ASP A 97 19.69 10.58 -1.06
C ASP A 97 21.06 10.55 -1.77
N ALA A 98 21.08 11.08 -3.00
CA ALA A 98 22.26 11.20 -3.85
C ALA A 98 22.62 12.67 -4.09
N TYR A 99 23.89 13.04 -3.88
CA TYR A 99 24.35 14.44 -3.88
C TYR A 99 25.25 14.73 -5.09
N GLN A 100 25.02 15.85 -5.78
CA GLN A 100 25.76 16.23 -7.00
C GLN A 100 26.95 17.12 -6.67
N ASP A 101 26.71 18.37 -6.28
CA ASP A 101 27.71 19.24 -5.67
C ASP A 101 27.27 19.53 -4.24
N PHE A 102 28.20 19.57 -3.30
CA PHE A 102 27.86 19.73 -1.89
C PHE A 102 29.01 20.28 -1.06
N ARG A 103 28.69 20.78 0.13
CA ARG A 103 29.63 20.82 1.26
C ARG A 103 29.16 19.90 2.38
N MET A 104 30.09 19.22 3.02
CA MET A 104 29.82 18.15 3.99
C MET A 104 30.82 18.22 5.14
N HIS A 105 30.34 18.03 6.36
CA HIS A 105 31.16 17.87 7.56
C HIS A 105 31.01 16.44 8.09
N VAL A 106 32.12 15.88 8.59
CA VAL A 106 32.18 14.53 9.15
C VAL A 106 33.06 14.56 10.39
N GLU A 107 32.50 14.45 11.60
CA GLU A 107 33.32 14.11 12.76
C GLU A 107 33.49 12.59 12.84
N PHE A 108 34.74 12.14 12.95
CA PHE A 108 35.12 10.74 13.06
C PHE A 108 36.14 10.50 14.18
N ASN A 109 36.20 9.26 14.68
CA ASN A 109 37.14 8.83 15.71
C ASN A 109 37.62 7.41 15.39
N VAL A 110 38.93 7.24 15.22
CA VAL A 110 39.54 5.95 14.88
C VAL A 110 39.90 5.18 16.15
N ASN A 111 39.55 3.90 16.18
CA ASN A 111 40.09 2.96 17.16
C ASN A 111 41.58 2.70 16.86
N ASP A 112 42.35 2.38 17.91
CA ASP A 112 43.61 1.68 17.73
C ASP A 112 43.31 0.18 17.63
N ALA A 113 43.73 -0.46 16.55
CA ALA A 113 43.61 -1.92 16.37
C ALA A 113 44.78 -2.71 16.99
N GLY A 114 45.81 -2.02 17.50
CA GLY A 114 46.99 -2.64 18.11
C GLY A 114 48.01 -3.13 17.07
N ASP A 115 48.59 -4.31 17.32
CA ASP A 115 49.68 -4.91 16.52
C ASP A 115 49.13 -5.56 15.25
N VAL A 116 48.74 -4.71 14.29
CA VAL A 116 48.22 -5.08 12.96
C VAL A 116 48.94 -4.30 11.86
N GLU A 117 48.79 -4.73 10.60
CA GLU A 117 49.37 -4.00 9.46
C GLU A 117 48.81 -2.57 9.38
N ARG A 118 49.66 -1.58 9.05
CA ARG A 118 49.32 -0.15 9.07
C ARG A 118 48.06 0.20 8.27
N GLU A 119 47.86 -0.42 7.10
CA GLU A 119 46.65 -0.20 6.29
C GLU A 119 45.36 -0.79 6.90
N THR A 120 45.46 -1.55 7.98
CA THR A 120 44.31 -2.15 8.69
C THR A 120 44.02 -1.49 10.05
N ASN A 121 44.90 -0.65 10.59
CA ASN A 121 44.68 0.01 11.88
C ASN A 121 43.74 1.22 11.74
N GLY A 122 42.50 1.10 12.26
CA GLY A 122 41.50 2.17 12.22
C GLY A 122 40.96 2.50 10.83
N ASN A 123 40.98 1.54 9.89
CA ASN A 123 40.60 1.73 8.49
C ASN A 123 39.09 1.96 8.31
N SER A 124 38.74 3.03 7.60
CA SER A 124 37.41 3.37 7.09
C SER A 124 37.56 4.36 5.93
N GLY A 125 36.47 4.90 5.37
CA GLY A 125 36.56 5.95 4.36
C GLY A 125 35.23 6.60 4.02
N VAL A 126 35.30 7.88 3.65
CA VAL A 126 34.17 8.65 3.11
C VAL A 126 34.19 8.51 1.59
N TYR A 127 33.30 7.68 1.07
CA TYR A 127 33.16 7.40 -0.36
C TYR A 127 32.16 8.38 -0.99
N ILE A 128 32.70 9.48 -1.52
CA ILE A 128 31.95 10.49 -2.26
C ILE A 128 31.32 9.87 -3.51
N GLN A 129 29.99 9.96 -3.62
CA GLN A 129 29.17 9.32 -4.66
C GLN A 129 29.38 7.79 -4.79
N GLN A 130 29.88 7.09 -3.76
CA GLN A 130 30.40 5.72 -3.88
C GLN A 130 31.56 5.57 -4.91
N ARG A 131 32.25 6.66 -5.32
CA ARG A 131 33.27 6.67 -6.39
C ARG A 131 34.68 7.04 -5.92
N TYR A 132 34.79 8.03 -5.03
CA TYR A 132 36.07 8.59 -4.59
C TYR A 132 36.16 8.51 -3.07
N GLU A 133 37.19 7.83 -2.58
CA GLU A 133 37.46 7.50 -1.19
C GLU A 133 38.42 8.56 -0.62
N LEU A 134 37.88 9.40 0.27
CA LEU A 134 38.67 10.16 1.23
C LEU A 134 38.95 9.23 2.42
N GLN A 135 40.21 8.86 2.58
CA GLN A 135 40.66 7.79 3.46
C GLN A 135 40.56 8.16 4.95
N ILE A 136 40.09 7.22 5.79
CA ILE A 136 40.19 7.28 7.25
C ILE A 136 41.11 6.15 7.72
N LEU A 137 42.15 6.49 8.48
CA LEU A 137 43.11 5.51 9.01
C LEU A 137 43.75 6.04 10.30
N ASN A 138 44.26 5.16 11.16
CA ASN A 138 45.08 5.53 12.30
C ASN A 138 46.52 5.90 11.87
N SER A 139 46.68 6.99 11.13
CA SER A 139 47.97 7.49 10.63
C SER A 139 48.70 8.44 11.60
N PHE A 140 48.34 8.50 12.88
CA PHE A 140 48.99 9.42 13.82
C PHE A 140 50.48 9.06 14.05
N GLY A 141 51.35 10.08 14.07
CA GLY A 141 52.78 9.91 14.33
C GLY A 141 53.62 9.36 13.16
N VAL A 142 53.02 9.07 12.00
CA VAL A 142 53.75 8.74 10.76
C VAL A 142 54.58 9.94 10.31
N SER A 143 55.83 9.72 9.88
CA SER A 143 56.73 10.80 9.48
C SER A 143 56.36 11.42 8.11
N GLU A 144 56.83 12.64 7.86
CA GLU A 144 56.63 13.33 6.56
C GLU A 144 57.19 12.56 5.36
N ALA A 145 58.25 11.77 5.58
CA ALA A 145 58.85 10.91 4.56
C ALA A 145 58.05 9.62 4.31
N ASP A 146 57.30 9.13 5.31
CA ASP A 146 56.67 7.81 5.30
C ASP A 146 55.16 7.83 4.99
N TYR A 147 54.50 9.00 5.07
CA TYR A 147 53.08 9.11 4.72
C TYR A 147 52.88 9.26 3.20
N ASN A 148 51.86 8.57 2.68
CA ASN A 148 51.63 8.37 1.25
C ASN A 148 50.12 8.41 0.91
N ASN A 149 49.75 7.91 -0.27
CA ASN A 149 48.38 7.93 -0.81
C ASN A 149 47.50 6.73 -0.37
N HIS A 150 47.85 6.07 0.75
CA HIS A 150 47.05 5.08 1.46
C HIS A 150 46.72 5.52 2.91
N ASP A 151 47.32 6.63 3.40
CA ASP A 151 47.12 7.17 4.76
C ASP A 151 45.86 8.04 4.90
N CYS A 152 45.45 8.28 6.14
CA CYS A 152 44.32 9.14 6.49
C CYS A 152 44.38 10.52 5.80
N GLY A 153 43.24 10.99 5.29
CA GLY A 153 43.13 12.25 4.56
C GLY A 153 43.61 12.20 3.10
N CYS A 154 44.09 11.05 2.59
CA CYS A 154 44.41 10.91 1.17
C CYS A 154 43.16 10.68 0.30
N ILE A 155 43.29 10.98 -1.01
CA ILE A 155 42.42 10.36 -2.02
C ILE A 155 43.04 9.03 -2.41
N TYR A 156 42.37 7.95 -2.02
CA TYR A 156 42.97 6.61 -1.96
C TYR A 156 43.55 6.14 -3.30
N GLY A 157 44.84 5.79 -3.29
CA GLY A 157 45.57 5.37 -4.48
C GLY A 157 45.71 6.47 -5.55
N MET A 158 45.49 7.75 -5.22
CA MET A 158 45.56 8.88 -6.17
C MET A 158 46.43 10.05 -5.68
N LYS A 159 46.20 10.59 -4.47
CA LYS A 159 46.94 11.76 -3.95
C LYS A 159 47.05 11.71 -2.43
N LYS A 160 48.27 11.85 -1.89
CA LYS A 160 48.51 12.01 -0.45
C LYS A 160 48.03 13.39 0.06
N PRO A 161 47.61 13.54 1.33
CA PRO A 161 47.27 14.86 1.88
C PRO A 161 48.47 15.80 1.79
N ASP A 162 48.23 17.10 1.63
CA ASP A 162 49.33 18.08 1.53
C ASP A 162 49.99 18.37 2.90
N LYS A 163 49.30 18.02 4.00
CA LYS A 163 49.82 17.91 5.37
C LYS A 163 49.18 16.70 6.05
N LEU A 164 49.93 15.93 6.84
CA LEU A 164 49.33 14.91 7.71
C LEU A 164 48.99 15.53 9.07
N VAL A 165 47.70 15.79 9.31
CA VAL A 165 47.18 16.54 10.47
C VAL A 165 46.27 15.71 11.37
N CYS A 166 46.58 14.41 11.48
CA CYS A 166 45.85 13.48 12.33
C CYS A 166 46.02 13.82 13.82
N LYS A 167 44.99 13.51 14.63
CA LYS A 167 45.08 13.37 16.08
C LYS A 167 45.31 11.89 16.47
N PRO A 168 45.76 11.58 17.70
CA PRO A 168 45.84 10.21 18.20
C PRO A 168 44.49 9.46 18.13
N ALA A 169 44.55 8.13 18.02
CA ALA A 169 43.38 7.27 18.16
C ALA A 169 42.61 7.54 19.47
N GLY A 170 41.28 7.36 19.43
CA GLY A 170 40.39 7.75 20.52
C GLY A 170 40.05 9.25 20.59
N GLN A 171 40.71 10.12 19.83
CA GLN A 171 40.35 11.55 19.72
C GLN A 171 39.47 11.83 18.49
N TRP A 172 38.45 12.67 18.68
CA TRP A 172 37.56 13.13 17.61
C TRP A 172 38.26 14.09 16.64
N GLN A 173 38.08 13.84 15.36
CA GLN A 173 38.64 14.58 14.23
C GLN A 173 37.54 14.99 13.27
N SER A 174 37.71 16.10 12.54
CA SER A 174 36.79 16.51 11.48
C SER A 174 37.39 16.30 10.09
N PHE A 175 36.54 15.99 9.11
CA PHE A 175 36.72 16.40 7.72
C PHE A 175 35.67 17.43 7.34
N ASP A 176 36.11 18.50 6.69
CA ASP A 176 35.24 19.51 6.08
C ASP A 176 35.52 19.53 4.57
N ILE A 177 34.51 19.14 3.80
CA ILE A 177 34.61 18.75 2.40
C ILE A 177 33.78 19.71 1.55
N ALA A 178 34.34 20.22 0.46
CA ALA A 178 33.56 20.80 -0.64
C ALA A 178 33.82 20.02 -1.93
N PHE A 179 32.76 19.53 -2.57
CA PHE A 179 32.84 18.68 -3.75
C PHE A 179 31.99 19.24 -4.89
N ARG A 180 32.53 19.12 -6.11
CA ARG A 180 31.82 19.38 -7.37
C ARG A 180 31.92 18.15 -8.25
N ALA A 181 30.78 17.58 -8.65
CA ALA A 181 30.74 16.43 -9.53
C ALA A 181 31.25 16.75 -10.95
N ALA A 182 31.79 15.73 -11.61
CA ALA A 182 32.13 15.77 -13.03
C ALA A 182 30.93 16.21 -13.89
N ARG A 183 31.19 16.98 -14.95
CA ARG A 183 30.15 17.48 -15.86
C ARG A 183 30.07 16.65 -17.12
N PHE A 184 28.85 16.45 -17.62
CA PHE A 184 28.56 15.57 -18.76
C PHE A 184 27.62 16.24 -19.77
N ASP A 185 28.01 16.17 -21.04
CA ASP A 185 27.18 16.44 -22.21
C ASP A 185 26.62 15.11 -22.72
N GLY A 186 25.33 14.86 -22.51
CA GLY A 186 24.72 13.55 -22.75
C GLY A 186 25.40 12.45 -21.92
N SER A 187 26.17 11.58 -22.57
CA SER A 187 27.01 10.54 -21.96
C SER A 187 28.51 10.85 -21.97
N ARG A 188 28.93 11.99 -22.54
CA ARG A 188 30.33 12.41 -22.72
C ARG A 188 30.75 13.30 -21.54
N LYS A 189 31.77 12.90 -20.78
CA LYS A 189 32.36 13.79 -19.76
C LYS A 189 33.00 15.01 -20.45
N VAL A 190 32.73 16.21 -19.92
CA VAL A 190 33.27 17.49 -20.37
C VAL A 190 34.12 18.19 -19.32
N GLU A 191 33.91 17.90 -18.03
CA GLU A 191 34.77 18.33 -16.93
C GLU A 191 34.96 17.21 -15.91
N ASP A 192 36.16 17.12 -15.32
CA ASP A 192 36.45 16.23 -14.19
C ASP A 192 35.79 16.72 -12.88
N ALA A 193 35.59 15.81 -11.94
CA ALA A 193 35.16 16.15 -10.58
C ALA A 193 36.26 16.89 -9.80
N ARG A 194 35.88 17.75 -8.86
CA ARG A 194 36.78 18.60 -8.06
C ARG A 194 36.47 18.51 -6.57
N LEU A 195 37.49 18.71 -5.75
CA LEU A 195 37.42 18.49 -4.31
C LEU A 195 38.36 19.42 -3.53
N THR A 196 37.84 20.03 -2.46
CA THR A 196 38.60 20.68 -1.39
C THR A 196 38.31 19.93 -0.09
N VAL A 197 39.34 19.69 0.74
CA VAL A 197 39.23 19.02 2.04
C VAL A 197 40.09 19.73 3.08
N TYR A 198 39.49 20.07 4.20
CA TYR A 198 40.17 20.39 5.45
C TYR A 198 40.04 19.19 6.40
N GLN A 199 41.06 18.95 7.22
CA GLN A 199 41.02 18.00 8.33
C GLN A 199 41.47 18.73 9.59
N ASN A 200 40.66 18.68 10.66
CA ASN A 200 40.97 19.39 11.91
C ASN A 200 41.30 20.88 11.68
N ASP A 201 40.45 21.58 10.91
CA ASP A 201 40.57 22.98 10.48
C ASP A 201 41.78 23.30 9.56
N GLU A 202 42.65 22.33 9.28
CA GLU A 202 43.83 22.47 8.42
C GLU A 202 43.55 22.02 6.98
N LEU A 203 43.94 22.84 5.99
CA LEU A 203 43.73 22.57 4.57
C LEU A 203 44.67 21.45 4.08
N ILE A 204 44.12 20.29 3.73
CA ILE A 204 44.88 19.13 3.26
C ILE A 204 44.74 18.85 1.77
N HIS A 205 43.69 19.36 1.11
CA HIS A 205 43.48 19.33 -0.34
C HIS A 205 42.76 20.62 -0.79
N ASP A 206 43.29 21.30 -1.81
CA ASP A 206 42.74 22.57 -2.33
C ASP A 206 42.39 22.42 -3.82
N ASP A 207 41.08 22.37 -4.11
CA ASP A 207 40.50 22.30 -5.46
C ASP A 207 41.16 21.28 -6.42
N ILE A 208 41.41 20.07 -5.90
CA ILE A 208 42.10 19.00 -6.64
C ILE A 208 41.17 18.31 -7.63
N VAL A 209 41.73 17.89 -8.77
CA VAL A 209 40.99 17.23 -9.85
C VAL A 209 41.00 15.70 -9.68
N LEU A 210 39.80 15.10 -9.55
CA LEU A 210 39.60 13.66 -9.37
C LEU A 210 39.44 12.97 -10.74
N LYS A 211 40.53 12.40 -11.27
CA LYS A 211 40.60 11.91 -12.65
C LYS A 211 39.96 10.54 -12.90
N ARG A 212 39.67 9.77 -11.84
CA ARG A 212 39.09 8.42 -11.86
C ARG A 212 38.51 8.05 -10.49
N ASN A 213 37.71 6.98 -10.44
CA ASN A 213 37.35 6.32 -9.19
C ASN A 213 38.57 5.72 -8.47
N THR A 214 38.45 5.59 -7.14
CA THR A 214 39.42 4.97 -6.24
C THR A 214 38.95 3.58 -5.80
N GLY A 215 39.85 2.75 -5.25
CA GLY A 215 39.52 1.52 -4.53
C GLY A 215 38.45 0.65 -5.21
N ALA A 216 37.41 0.31 -4.45
CA ALA A 216 36.22 -0.42 -4.93
C ALA A 216 35.09 0.50 -5.47
N GLY A 217 35.40 1.77 -5.72
CA GLY A 217 34.43 2.80 -6.10
C GLY A 217 33.80 2.62 -7.48
N LYS A 218 32.56 3.07 -7.64
CA LYS A 218 31.76 2.93 -8.87
C LYS A 218 32.27 3.86 -9.98
N LYS A 219 32.44 3.32 -11.19
CA LYS A 219 32.82 4.05 -12.42
C LYS A 219 32.01 5.34 -12.58
N GLU A 220 32.71 6.45 -12.76
CA GLU A 220 32.18 7.80 -12.95
C GLU A 220 31.22 7.92 -14.16
N GLU A 221 30.07 8.55 -13.92
CA GLU A 221 28.90 8.66 -14.82
C GLU A 221 28.13 9.97 -14.50
N ARG A 222 27.22 10.40 -15.38
CA ARG A 222 26.44 11.65 -15.24
C ARG A 222 25.60 11.73 -13.95
N SER A 223 25.07 10.61 -13.47
CA SER A 223 24.19 10.59 -12.31
C SER A 223 24.96 10.66 -10.99
N ALA A 224 24.47 11.52 -10.09
CA ALA A 224 24.83 11.52 -8.68
C ALA A 224 24.57 10.15 -8.03
N ARG A 225 25.19 9.92 -6.88
CA ARG A 225 25.01 8.71 -6.05
C ARG A 225 25.15 9.08 -4.56
N PRO A 226 24.69 8.21 -3.64
CA PRO A 226 24.89 8.39 -2.20
C PRO A 226 26.34 8.60 -1.77
N ILE A 227 26.52 9.26 -0.62
CA ILE A 227 27.78 9.18 0.12
C ILE A 227 27.79 7.87 0.90
N LYS A 228 28.90 7.14 0.87
CA LYS A 228 29.11 5.91 1.65
C LYS A 228 30.07 6.17 2.82
N LEU A 229 29.77 5.62 3.99
CA LEU A 229 30.74 5.38 5.06
C LEU A 229 31.12 3.90 5.05
N GLN A 230 32.41 3.62 4.84
CA GLN A 230 32.93 2.26 4.71
C GLN A 230 33.24 1.65 6.09
N GLY A 231 32.65 0.51 6.44
CA GLY A 231 33.07 -0.29 7.59
C GLY A 231 34.05 -1.36 7.12
N HIS A 232 35.27 -1.33 7.66
CA HIS A 232 36.39 -2.16 7.20
C HIS A 232 37.06 -2.88 8.38
N HIS A 233 36.26 -3.71 9.07
CA HIS A 233 36.64 -4.48 10.27
C HIS A 233 37.06 -3.64 11.51
N ASN A 234 36.98 -2.32 11.42
CA ASN A 234 37.34 -1.38 12.47
C ASN A 234 36.09 -0.65 12.97
N GLN A 235 35.96 -0.49 14.28
CA GLN A 235 34.85 0.20 14.92
C GLN A 235 35.07 1.72 14.96
N VAL A 236 35.39 2.29 13.79
CA VAL A 236 35.49 3.75 13.59
C VAL A 236 34.14 4.38 13.93
N GLN A 237 34.16 5.42 14.76
CA GLN A 237 32.96 6.10 15.22
C GLN A 237 32.75 7.39 14.45
N PHE A 238 31.48 7.76 14.25
CA PHE A 238 31.04 8.95 13.52
C PHE A 238 30.00 9.72 14.35
N ARG A 239 30.03 11.05 14.29
CA ARG A 239 29.01 11.93 14.88
C ARG A 239 28.91 13.22 14.07
N ASN A 240 27.91 14.05 14.36
CA ASN A 240 27.75 15.40 13.77
C ASN A 240 27.94 15.42 12.23
N VAL A 241 27.57 14.35 11.54
CA VAL A 241 27.75 14.26 10.09
C VAL A 241 26.60 15.04 9.45
N TRP A 242 26.91 16.03 8.62
CA TRP A 242 25.90 16.83 7.92
C TRP A 242 26.35 17.18 6.50
N ILE A 243 25.39 17.38 5.60
CA ILE A 243 25.62 17.69 4.19
C ILE A 243 24.67 18.77 3.69
N GLN A 244 25.14 19.63 2.80
CA GLN A 244 24.35 20.67 2.16
C GLN A 244 24.64 20.66 0.65
N ASP A 245 23.61 20.48 -0.17
CA ASP A 245 23.70 20.68 -1.62
C ASP A 245 24.11 22.10 -1.98
N LEU A 246 24.84 22.19 -3.10
CA LEU A 246 25.34 23.41 -3.71
C LEU A 246 25.06 23.41 -5.22
N SER A 247 25.13 24.58 -5.83
CA SER A 247 24.93 24.77 -7.28
C SER A 247 26.23 25.25 -7.94
N LEU A 248 27.24 24.37 -8.06
CA LEU A 248 28.61 24.78 -8.41
C LEU A 248 28.85 24.82 -9.92
N GLY A 249 28.14 25.73 -10.57
CA GLY A 249 28.28 26.05 -11.98
C GLY A 249 26.93 26.08 -12.67
N GLU A 250 26.36 27.28 -12.74
CA GLU A 250 25.18 27.56 -13.56
C GLU A 250 25.51 27.33 -15.04
N GLN A 251 24.67 26.55 -15.71
CA GLN A 251 24.40 26.74 -17.12
C GLN A 251 22.90 27.00 -17.26
N GLU A 252 22.53 28.16 -17.80
CA GLU A 252 21.20 28.34 -18.37
C GLU A 252 20.99 27.25 -19.43
N GLY A 253 20.03 26.35 -19.18
CA GLY A 253 19.71 25.23 -20.08
C GLY A 253 20.05 23.83 -19.55
N ALA A 254 20.80 23.69 -18.46
CA ALA A 254 20.90 22.44 -17.72
C ALA A 254 19.85 22.41 -16.61
N ALA A 255 19.01 21.36 -16.55
CA ALA A 255 18.01 21.22 -15.50
C ALA A 255 18.68 21.13 -14.11
N ALA A 256 18.36 22.08 -13.23
CA ALA A 256 18.76 22.02 -11.83
C ALA A 256 18.15 20.79 -11.15
N LEU A 257 18.81 20.27 -10.11
CA LEU A 257 18.24 19.18 -9.33
C LEU A 257 16.90 19.60 -8.71
N PRO A 258 15.92 18.68 -8.62
CA PRO A 258 14.60 18.96 -8.08
C PRO A 258 14.68 19.47 -6.63
N ARG A 259 14.31 20.73 -6.40
CA ARG A 259 14.33 21.34 -5.06
C ARG A 259 13.13 20.82 -4.27
N ILE A 260 13.36 19.84 -3.39
CA ILE A 260 12.34 19.27 -2.51
C ILE A 260 12.27 20.03 -1.18
N THR A 261 11.07 20.49 -0.79
CA THR A 261 10.80 21.07 0.54
C THR A 261 9.45 20.59 1.08
N ALA A 262 9.12 20.89 2.34
CA ALA A 262 7.86 20.46 2.94
C ALA A 262 6.64 21.21 2.37
N SER A 263 5.57 20.48 2.03
CA SER A 263 4.28 21.05 1.65
C SER A 263 3.37 21.25 2.87
N ARG A 264 2.27 21.99 2.68
CA ARG A 264 1.11 22.03 3.58
C ARG A 264 -0.18 21.54 2.91
N LYS A 265 -0.07 20.88 1.75
CA LYS A 265 -1.21 20.38 0.98
C LYS A 265 -1.95 19.29 1.76
N THR A 266 -3.27 19.44 1.88
CA THR A 266 -4.15 18.43 2.46
C THR A 266 -4.59 17.43 1.39
N LEU A 267 -4.77 16.16 1.77
CA LEU A 267 -5.21 15.07 0.89
C LEU A 267 -6.48 14.39 1.44
N PRO A 268 -7.35 13.82 0.58
CA PRO A 268 -8.54 13.07 0.99
C PRO A 268 -8.24 11.65 1.50
N LEU A 269 -7.02 11.17 1.27
CA LEU A 269 -6.49 9.86 1.65
C LEU A 269 -5.05 10.02 2.16
N ARG A 270 -4.55 8.99 2.85
CA ARG A 270 -3.16 8.96 3.32
C ARG A 270 -2.19 8.99 2.14
N GLY A 271 -1.35 10.01 2.10
CA GLY A 271 -0.29 10.18 1.12
C GLY A 271 0.83 11.08 1.65
N GLU A 272 1.91 11.13 0.89
CA GLU A 272 3.11 11.93 1.13
C GLU A 272 2.96 13.24 0.33
N THR A 273 3.28 14.40 0.94
CA THR A 273 3.18 15.72 0.28
C THR A 273 4.47 16.51 0.43
N PHE A 274 4.85 17.18 -0.65
CA PHE A 274 6.12 17.89 -0.77
C PHE A 274 5.99 19.00 -1.80
N LYS A 275 6.90 19.97 -1.77
CA LYS A 275 7.07 20.96 -2.82
C LYS A 275 8.22 20.53 -3.72
N LEU A 276 7.99 20.48 -5.02
CA LEU A 276 9.02 20.28 -6.04
C LEU A 276 9.22 21.62 -6.78
N ASN A 277 10.41 22.21 -6.70
CA ASN A 277 10.70 23.54 -7.25
C ASN A 277 9.63 24.56 -6.80
N ASP A 278 9.32 24.54 -5.50
CA ASP A 278 8.31 25.34 -4.81
C ASP A 278 6.83 25.11 -5.19
N ALA A 279 6.53 24.34 -6.24
CA ALA A 279 5.18 23.88 -6.60
C ALA A 279 4.71 22.73 -5.69
N ASP A 280 3.48 22.78 -5.17
CA ASP A 280 2.95 21.74 -4.26
C ASP A 280 2.59 20.45 -5.01
N ALA A 281 3.07 19.32 -4.51
CA ALA A 281 2.91 18.01 -5.12
C ALA A 281 2.53 16.95 -4.08
N PHE A 282 2.01 15.82 -4.56
CA PHE A 282 1.65 14.70 -3.71
C PHE A 282 1.85 13.33 -4.37
N VAL A 283 1.99 12.32 -3.52
CA VAL A 283 2.04 10.90 -3.88
C VAL A 283 1.20 10.09 -2.87
N MET A 284 0.27 9.28 -3.35
CA MET A 284 -0.41 8.22 -2.59
C MET A 284 0.07 6.87 -3.12
N LEU A 285 0.46 5.96 -2.23
CA LEU A 285 1.05 4.66 -2.59
C LEU A 285 0.16 3.51 -2.10
N PRO A 286 0.04 2.41 -2.88
CA PRO A 286 -0.67 1.21 -2.46
C PRO A 286 -0.20 0.65 -1.12
N LYS A 287 -1.10 -0.08 -0.46
CA LYS A 287 -0.80 -0.85 0.75
C LYS A 287 0.07 -2.08 0.40
N GLY A 288 0.83 -2.58 1.37
CA GLY A 288 1.63 -3.81 1.23
C GLY A 288 3.15 -3.59 1.14
N PRO A 289 3.93 -4.68 1.05
CA PRO A 289 5.39 -4.64 1.05
C PRO A 289 5.94 -4.02 -0.25
N ARG A 290 6.65 -2.90 -0.14
CA ARG A 290 7.26 -2.20 -1.28
C ARG A 290 8.54 -2.92 -1.73
N ASN A 291 8.67 -3.20 -3.04
CA ASN A 291 9.95 -3.51 -3.67
C ASN A 291 10.55 -2.20 -4.24
N PRO A 292 11.71 -1.70 -3.73
CA PRO A 292 12.32 -0.45 -4.21
C PRO A 292 12.80 -0.45 -5.68
N LYS A 293 12.69 -1.59 -6.39
CA LYS A 293 13.00 -1.74 -7.81
C LYS A 293 11.77 -2.09 -8.66
N ALA A 294 10.56 -1.93 -8.11
CA ALA A 294 9.33 -2.12 -8.87
C ALA A 294 9.14 -1.02 -9.93
N ASP A 295 8.45 -1.37 -11.02
CA ASP A 295 7.92 -0.45 -12.02
C ASP A 295 6.48 -0.11 -11.58
N ILE A 296 6.32 0.82 -10.64
CA ILE A 296 5.03 1.07 -9.94
C ILE A 296 4.04 1.73 -10.93
N PRO A 297 2.94 1.06 -11.33
CA PRO A 297 1.96 1.67 -12.22
C PRO A 297 1.21 2.77 -11.46
N TRP A 298 0.91 3.88 -12.14
CA TRP A 298 0.37 5.06 -11.50
C TRP A 298 -0.59 5.85 -12.38
N VAL A 299 -1.49 6.56 -11.72
CA VAL A 299 -2.39 7.52 -12.33
C VAL A 299 -1.93 8.94 -11.98
N TRP A 300 -1.76 9.77 -13.01
CA TRP A 300 -1.33 11.16 -12.88
C TRP A 300 -2.57 12.07 -12.87
N TYR A 301 -2.95 12.53 -11.69
CA TYR A 301 -4.16 13.34 -11.49
C TYR A 301 -3.88 14.84 -11.67
N ALA A 302 -4.74 15.53 -12.41
CA ALA A 302 -4.73 17.00 -12.53
C ALA A 302 -6.16 17.56 -12.70
N PRO A 303 -6.44 18.80 -12.21
CA PRO A 303 -5.51 19.73 -11.57
C PRO A 303 -5.40 19.48 -10.06
N THR A 304 -4.28 19.89 -9.49
CA THR A 304 -3.98 19.75 -8.06
C THR A 304 -3.85 21.10 -7.36
N LEU A 305 -4.71 22.04 -7.74
CA LEU A 305 -4.84 23.36 -7.11
C LEU A 305 -5.18 23.24 -5.61
N ASP A 306 -5.28 24.37 -4.90
CA ASP A 306 -5.77 24.36 -3.53
C ASP A 306 -7.13 23.65 -3.40
N GLY A 307 -7.31 22.88 -2.33
CA GLY A 307 -8.46 22.00 -2.12
C GLY A 307 -8.58 20.76 -3.04
N LEU A 308 -7.68 20.56 -4.02
CA LEU A 308 -7.72 19.43 -4.96
C LEU A 308 -6.46 18.53 -4.87
N PRO A 309 -6.58 17.18 -4.91
CA PRO A 309 -7.82 16.38 -4.95
C PRO A 309 -8.66 16.56 -3.67
N SER A 310 -9.96 16.39 -3.79
CA SER A 310 -10.94 16.63 -2.72
C SER A 310 -11.54 15.31 -2.19
N ALA A 311 -12.48 15.41 -1.25
CA ALA A 311 -13.20 14.25 -0.73
C ALA A 311 -14.05 13.53 -1.79
N ALA A 312 -14.42 14.19 -2.90
CA ALA A 312 -15.22 13.59 -3.96
C ALA A 312 -14.44 12.51 -4.74
N GLU A 313 -13.16 12.76 -5.04
CA GLU A 313 -12.28 11.82 -5.75
C GLU A 313 -11.96 10.54 -4.95
N LYS A 314 -12.29 10.51 -3.64
CA LYS A 314 -11.89 9.45 -2.71
C LYS A 314 -12.27 8.03 -3.19
N TRP A 315 -13.49 7.83 -3.69
CA TRP A 315 -14.02 6.51 -4.05
C TRP A 315 -13.20 5.82 -5.16
N MET A 316 -12.80 6.56 -6.19
CA MET A 316 -11.97 6.00 -7.28
C MET A 316 -10.51 5.87 -6.85
N PHE A 317 -10.04 6.78 -5.98
CA PHE A 317 -8.69 6.71 -5.43
C PHE A 317 -8.48 5.49 -4.52
N GLU A 318 -9.47 5.11 -3.70
CA GLU A 318 -9.41 3.86 -2.92
C GLU A 318 -9.31 2.64 -3.86
N ARG A 319 -10.14 2.57 -4.91
CA ARG A 319 -10.07 1.51 -5.93
C ARG A 319 -8.74 1.43 -6.67
N PHE A 320 -8.14 2.57 -7.03
CA PHE A 320 -6.80 2.60 -7.65
C PHE A 320 -5.73 2.03 -6.70
N LEU A 321 -5.70 2.50 -5.45
CA LEU A 321 -4.72 2.06 -4.45
C LEU A 321 -4.86 0.57 -4.12
N ASP A 322 -6.10 0.08 -4.01
CA ASP A 322 -6.38 -1.34 -3.76
C ASP A 322 -6.13 -2.22 -5.02
N SER A 323 -6.22 -1.66 -6.23
CA SER A 323 -5.77 -2.29 -7.50
C SER A 323 -4.24 -2.23 -7.71
N GLY A 324 -3.47 -1.75 -6.72
CA GLY A 324 -2.01 -1.66 -6.80
C GLY A 324 -1.51 -0.59 -7.78
N ILE A 325 -2.22 0.55 -7.84
CA ILE A 325 -1.91 1.73 -8.65
C ILE A 325 -1.63 2.92 -7.72
N ALA A 326 -0.48 3.57 -7.89
CA ALA A 326 -0.16 4.81 -7.15
C ALA A 326 -0.86 6.03 -7.77
N ILE A 327 -1.08 7.08 -6.98
CA ILE A 327 -1.76 8.31 -7.41
C ILE A 327 -0.84 9.49 -7.15
N ALA A 328 -0.55 10.30 -8.15
CA ALA A 328 0.36 11.44 -8.00
C ALA A 328 -0.10 12.66 -8.81
N GLY A 329 0.35 13.85 -8.41
CA GLY A 329 0.11 15.09 -9.16
C GLY A 329 0.82 16.31 -8.58
N ILE A 330 0.92 17.38 -9.38
CA ILE A 330 1.69 18.59 -9.06
C ILE A 330 0.98 19.89 -9.50
N ASP A 331 1.01 20.89 -8.61
CA ASP A 331 0.33 22.15 -8.76
C ASP A 331 1.19 23.17 -9.53
N VAL A 332 0.94 23.25 -10.83
CA VAL A 332 1.56 24.25 -11.72
C VAL A 332 0.78 25.58 -11.77
N GLY A 333 -0.22 25.75 -10.92
CA GLY A 333 -1.15 26.87 -10.96
C GLY A 333 -1.96 26.96 -12.25
N GLU A 334 -2.48 28.15 -12.56
CA GLU A 334 -3.24 28.45 -13.79
C GLU A 334 -2.32 28.59 -15.02
N SER A 335 -1.57 27.53 -15.33
CA SER A 335 -0.64 27.49 -16.48
C SER A 335 -1.33 27.37 -17.84
N PHE A 336 -2.59 26.92 -17.88
CA PHE A 336 -3.36 26.61 -19.10
C PHE A 336 -2.63 25.69 -20.10
N GLY A 337 -1.72 24.83 -19.61
CA GLY A 337 -0.90 23.95 -20.46
C GLY A 337 0.27 24.64 -21.18
N SER A 338 0.68 25.83 -20.73
CA SER A 338 1.77 26.58 -21.36
C SER A 338 3.13 25.85 -21.30
N PRO A 339 4.10 26.22 -22.17
CA PRO A 339 5.42 25.59 -22.17
C PRO A 339 6.15 25.66 -20.83
N GLN A 340 5.91 26.70 -20.02
CA GLN A 340 6.54 26.81 -18.70
C GLN A 340 5.84 25.92 -17.66
N GLY A 341 4.52 25.73 -17.75
CA GLY A 341 3.80 24.76 -16.92
C GLY A 341 4.22 23.32 -17.23
N ARG A 342 4.44 22.98 -18.51
CA ARG A 342 4.89 21.65 -18.94
C ARG A 342 6.25 21.24 -18.39
N LYS A 343 7.25 22.13 -18.37
CA LYS A 343 8.55 21.87 -17.71
C LYS A 343 8.43 21.41 -16.26
N GLN A 344 7.38 21.85 -15.57
CA GLN A 344 7.11 21.46 -14.18
C GLN A 344 6.40 20.10 -14.09
N TYR A 345 5.65 19.69 -15.12
CA TYR A 345 5.23 18.29 -15.30
C TYR A 345 6.43 17.40 -15.62
N ASP A 346 7.33 17.82 -16.53
CA ASP A 346 8.56 17.05 -16.88
C ASP A 346 9.41 16.76 -15.64
N ALA A 347 9.70 17.80 -14.84
CA ALA A 347 10.47 17.67 -13.60
C ALA A 347 9.80 16.72 -12.58
N PHE A 348 8.46 16.67 -12.55
CA PHE A 348 7.71 15.78 -11.66
C PHE A 348 7.71 14.33 -12.15
N TYR A 349 7.51 14.12 -13.45
CA TYR A 349 7.63 12.81 -14.10
C TYR A 349 9.03 12.22 -13.86
N ASP A 350 10.09 12.98 -14.14
CA ASP A 350 11.47 12.54 -13.94
C ASP A 350 11.74 12.23 -12.45
N TYR A 351 11.28 13.08 -11.52
CA TYR A 351 11.45 12.87 -10.08
C TYR A 351 10.77 11.58 -9.58
N LEU A 352 9.56 11.27 -10.07
CA LEU A 352 8.86 10.04 -9.71
C LEU A 352 9.50 8.81 -10.36
N VAL A 353 9.77 8.86 -11.66
CA VAL A 353 10.27 7.72 -12.45
C VAL A 353 11.72 7.37 -12.10
N THR A 354 12.56 8.37 -11.80
CA THR A 354 13.98 8.14 -11.49
C THR A 354 14.27 7.95 -10.00
N SER A 355 13.54 8.62 -9.09
CA SER A 355 13.82 8.57 -7.65
C SER A 355 12.80 7.78 -6.82
N HIS A 356 11.58 7.55 -7.32
CA HIS A 356 10.50 6.88 -6.55
C HIS A 356 10.08 5.50 -7.09
N GLY A 357 10.69 5.04 -8.20
CA GLY A 357 10.34 3.76 -8.84
C GLY A 357 8.99 3.77 -9.55
N PHE A 358 8.52 4.93 -10.00
CA PHE A 358 7.26 5.03 -10.74
C PHE A 358 7.45 4.57 -12.19
N GLY A 359 6.44 3.90 -12.74
CA GLY A 359 6.51 3.31 -14.07
C GLY A 359 6.54 4.35 -15.18
N LYS A 360 7.21 4.03 -16.29
CA LYS A 360 7.45 4.97 -17.42
C LYS A 360 6.22 5.31 -18.28
N LYS A 361 5.05 4.85 -17.88
CA LYS A 361 3.77 5.06 -18.57
C LYS A 361 2.64 5.25 -17.55
N PRO A 362 2.46 6.44 -16.98
CA PRO A 362 1.23 6.79 -16.27
C PRO A 362 -0.01 6.64 -17.16
N CYS A 363 -1.14 6.34 -16.52
CA CYS A 363 -2.45 6.73 -17.06
C CYS A 363 -2.69 8.17 -16.62
N LEU A 364 -3.05 9.06 -17.53
CA LEU A 364 -3.33 10.46 -17.19
C LEU A 364 -4.80 10.56 -16.77
N LEU A 365 -5.10 11.23 -15.65
CA LEU A 365 -6.47 11.46 -15.16
C LEU A 365 -6.76 12.96 -15.15
N ALA A 366 -7.38 13.40 -16.24
CA ALA A 366 -7.59 14.79 -16.58
C ALA A 366 -9.00 15.26 -16.20
N ARG A 367 -9.11 16.04 -15.13
CA ARG A 367 -10.38 16.62 -14.68
C ARG A 367 -10.46 18.09 -15.06
N SER A 368 -11.57 18.57 -15.65
CA SER A 368 -11.77 20.00 -15.94
C SER A 368 -10.54 20.64 -16.63
N ARG A 369 -10.06 21.80 -16.17
CA ARG A 369 -8.87 22.51 -16.70
C ARG A 369 -7.55 21.73 -16.62
N GLY A 370 -7.48 20.64 -15.85
CA GLY A 370 -6.35 19.71 -15.86
C GLY A 370 -6.16 19.03 -17.22
N GLY A 371 -7.21 18.96 -18.05
CA GLY A 371 -7.14 18.56 -19.46
C GLY A 371 -6.09 19.33 -20.25
N LEU A 372 -6.05 20.66 -20.17
CA LEU A 372 -5.08 21.48 -20.91
C LEU A 372 -3.64 21.19 -20.50
N MET A 373 -3.41 20.81 -19.25
CA MET A 373 -2.09 20.49 -18.71
C MET A 373 -1.64 19.12 -19.19
N LEU A 374 -2.43 18.08 -18.88
CA LEU A 374 -2.09 16.69 -19.17
C LEU A 374 -2.10 16.38 -20.67
N TYR A 375 -3.06 16.90 -21.46
CA TYR A 375 -3.06 16.65 -22.90
C TYR A 375 -1.92 17.36 -23.64
N ASN A 376 -1.50 18.57 -23.23
CA ASN A 376 -0.35 19.22 -23.87
C ASN A 376 0.97 18.53 -23.52
N TRP A 377 1.09 17.96 -22.32
CA TRP A 377 2.22 17.09 -21.96
C TRP A 377 2.20 15.78 -22.76
N ALA A 378 1.05 15.11 -22.81
CA ALA A 378 0.84 13.88 -23.58
C ALA A 378 1.13 14.05 -25.09
N ALA A 379 0.85 15.22 -25.66
CA ALA A 379 1.14 15.57 -27.05
C ALA A 379 2.66 15.70 -27.35
N GLU A 380 3.50 15.88 -26.32
CA GLU A 380 4.96 15.97 -26.44
C GLU A 380 5.67 14.69 -26.01
N HIS A 381 5.04 13.89 -25.14
CA HIS A 381 5.55 12.61 -24.64
C HIS A 381 4.61 11.42 -24.92
N PRO A 382 4.12 11.21 -26.16
CA PRO A 382 3.07 10.22 -26.44
C PRO A 382 3.53 8.77 -26.20
N GLU A 383 4.83 8.48 -26.27
CA GLU A 383 5.41 7.19 -25.89
C GLU A 383 5.41 6.95 -24.37
N ALA A 384 5.30 7.99 -23.53
CA ALA A 384 5.30 7.91 -22.07
C ALA A 384 3.88 7.87 -21.46
N VAL A 385 2.85 7.60 -22.27
CA VAL A 385 1.46 7.48 -21.80
C VAL A 385 0.97 6.03 -21.93
N ALA A 386 0.20 5.57 -20.93
CA ALA A 386 -0.52 4.28 -20.95
C ALA A 386 -1.98 4.42 -21.44
N GLY A 387 -2.64 5.52 -21.08
CA GLY A 387 -4.02 5.86 -21.41
C GLY A 387 -4.37 7.25 -20.89
N ILE A 388 -5.49 7.83 -21.36
CA ILE A 388 -6.00 9.12 -20.86
C ILE A 388 -7.46 8.97 -20.42
N ALA A 389 -7.69 9.04 -19.11
CA ALA A 389 -9.00 9.12 -18.49
C ALA A 389 -9.40 10.60 -18.30
N GLY A 390 -10.65 10.95 -18.61
CA GLY A 390 -11.17 12.31 -18.54
C GLY A 390 -12.45 12.44 -17.74
N ILE A 391 -12.53 13.49 -16.91
CA ILE A 391 -13.77 13.94 -16.24
C ILE A 391 -14.02 15.38 -16.67
N TYR A 392 -15.03 15.60 -17.52
CA TYR A 392 -15.34 16.88 -18.20
C TYR A 392 -14.08 17.69 -18.61
N PRO A 393 -13.08 17.08 -19.28
CA PRO A 393 -11.78 17.72 -19.48
C PRO A 393 -11.84 18.86 -20.50
N VAL A 394 -11.13 19.94 -20.20
CA VAL A 394 -10.83 21.00 -21.16
C VAL A 394 -9.72 20.52 -22.08
N CYS A 395 -10.04 20.29 -23.35
CA CYS A 395 -9.08 19.85 -24.36
C CYS A 395 -8.77 20.96 -25.40
N ASN A 396 -9.57 22.03 -25.42
CA ASN A 396 -9.50 23.09 -26.41
C ASN A 396 -9.33 24.48 -25.77
N LEU A 397 -8.11 25.00 -25.84
CA LEU A 397 -7.64 26.27 -25.29
C LEU A 397 -8.45 27.49 -25.77
N ALA A 398 -9.01 27.40 -26.98
CA ALA A 398 -9.85 28.45 -27.56
C ALA A 398 -11.25 28.52 -26.93
N SER A 399 -11.79 27.39 -26.45
CA SER A 399 -13.10 27.34 -25.77
C SER A 399 -13.01 27.73 -24.29
N TYR A 400 -12.02 27.20 -23.58
CA TYR A 400 -11.72 27.52 -22.18
C TYR A 400 -10.19 27.44 -21.99
N PRO A 401 -9.55 28.42 -21.31
CA PRO A 401 -10.14 29.62 -20.70
C PRO A 401 -10.48 30.72 -21.71
N GLY A 402 -10.23 30.49 -23.00
CA GLY A 402 -10.27 31.49 -24.06
C GLY A 402 -8.91 32.14 -24.28
N ILE A 403 -8.64 32.57 -25.53
CA ILE A 403 -7.32 33.06 -25.98
C ILE A 403 -6.83 34.24 -25.14
N ASP A 404 -7.69 35.22 -24.86
CA ASP A 404 -7.34 36.44 -24.11
C ASP A 404 -6.91 36.17 -22.67
N ARG A 405 -7.40 35.07 -22.06
CA ARG A 405 -6.94 34.60 -20.74
C ARG A 405 -5.68 33.76 -20.82
N ALA A 406 -5.54 32.96 -21.87
CA ALA A 406 -4.41 32.06 -22.05
C ALA A 406 -3.11 32.79 -22.44
N CYS A 407 -3.17 33.82 -23.29
CA CYS A 407 -2.00 34.33 -24.00
C CYS A 407 -0.84 34.79 -23.08
N GLY A 408 -1.17 35.40 -21.94
CA GLY A 408 -0.19 35.80 -20.92
C GLY A 408 0.61 34.63 -20.33
N ALA A 409 -0.03 33.47 -20.11
CA ALA A 409 0.66 32.27 -19.61
C ALA A 409 1.60 31.62 -20.65
N TYR A 410 1.39 31.94 -21.93
CA TYR A 410 2.23 31.52 -23.07
C TYR A 410 3.29 32.57 -23.45
N GLY A 411 3.26 33.77 -22.85
CA GLY A 411 4.16 34.88 -23.20
C GLY A 411 3.86 35.56 -24.53
N LEU A 412 2.60 35.48 -25.00
CA LEU A 412 2.15 35.95 -26.31
C LEU A 412 1.02 36.99 -26.20
N THR A 413 0.78 37.77 -27.26
CA THR A 413 -0.51 38.48 -27.43
C THR A 413 -1.63 37.52 -27.83
N ALA A 414 -2.88 37.97 -27.76
CA ALA A 414 -4.03 37.16 -28.16
C ALA A 414 -3.97 36.78 -29.66
N GLU A 415 -3.60 37.72 -30.53
CA GLU A 415 -3.46 37.48 -31.97
C GLU A 415 -2.33 36.49 -32.28
N GLN A 416 -1.22 36.56 -31.52
CA GLN A 416 -0.12 35.62 -31.64
C GLN A 416 -0.53 34.21 -31.21
N LEU A 417 -1.16 34.05 -30.03
CA LEU A 417 -1.60 32.74 -29.56
C LEU A 417 -2.68 32.14 -30.49
N ALA A 418 -3.62 32.96 -30.99
CA ALA A 418 -4.61 32.53 -31.98
C ALA A 418 -3.94 32.03 -33.28
N GLY A 419 -2.95 32.76 -33.79
CA GLY A 419 -2.16 32.36 -34.96
C GLY A 419 -1.26 31.13 -34.73
N GLU A 420 -0.97 30.78 -33.48
CA GLU A 420 -0.15 29.63 -33.10
C GLU A 420 -0.93 28.45 -32.48
N LEU A 421 -2.27 28.44 -32.51
CA LEU A 421 -3.08 27.41 -31.85
C LEU A 421 -2.64 25.97 -32.19
N ALA A 422 -2.34 25.67 -33.46
CA ALA A 422 -1.85 24.34 -33.87
C ALA A 422 -0.54 23.88 -33.19
N LYS A 423 0.21 24.78 -32.55
CA LYS A 423 1.42 24.46 -31.74
C LYS A 423 1.12 24.23 -30.25
N HIS A 424 0.03 24.80 -29.75
CA HIS A 424 -0.22 25.04 -28.31
C HIS A 424 -1.54 24.45 -27.79
N ASN A 425 -2.48 24.15 -28.68
CA ASN A 425 -3.82 23.67 -28.38
C ASN A 425 -3.85 22.13 -28.42
N PRO A 426 -4.17 21.41 -27.33
CA PRO A 426 -3.95 19.97 -27.30
C PRO A 426 -4.79 19.20 -28.34
N ILE A 427 -6.02 19.65 -28.59
CA ILE A 427 -6.94 19.07 -29.58
C ILE A 427 -6.46 19.18 -31.04
N ASP A 428 -5.48 20.05 -31.34
CA ASP A 428 -4.82 20.14 -32.65
C ASP A 428 -3.56 19.26 -32.76
N ARG A 429 -3.11 18.65 -31.64
CA ARG A 429 -1.82 17.94 -31.52
C ARG A 429 -1.93 16.42 -31.32
N LEU A 430 -3.14 15.87 -31.42
CA LEU A 430 -3.47 14.48 -31.06
C LEU A 430 -2.76 13.37 -31.88
N ALA A 431 -2.18 13.71 -33.05
CA ALA A 431 -1.60 12.72 -33.98
C ALA A 431 -0.45 11.89 -33.39
N GLY A 432 0.31 12.43 -32.44
CA GLY A 432 1.37 11.68 -31.74
C GLY A 432 0.80 10.54 -30.89
N LEU A 433 -0.27 10.81 -30.16
CA LEU A 433 -0.97 9.84 -29.31
C LEU A 433 -1.63 8.74 -30.15
N ALA A 434 -2.32 9.11 -31.24
CA ALA A 434 -2.98 8.14 -32.13
C ALA A 434 -1.97 7.17 -32.76
N LYS A 435 -0.79 7.68 -33.17
CA LYS A 435 0.31 6.86 -33.69
C LYS A 435 0.86 5.86 -32.66
N GLN A 436 0.86 6.21 -31.38
CA GLN A 436 1.25 5.32 -30.27
C GLN A 436 0.10 4.42 -29.78
N LYS A 437 -1.10 4.56 -30.34
CA LYS A 437 -2.34 3.87 -29.92
C LYS A 437 -2.68 4.06 -28.44
N VAL A 438 -2.50 5.27 -27.92
CA VAL A 438 -2.91 5.60 -26.55
C VAL A 438 -4.45 5.53 -26.47
N PRO A 439 -5.05 4.67 -25.63
CA PRO A 439 -6.50 4.64 -25.46
C PRO A 439 -6.97 5.88 -24.68
N ILE A 440 -8.20 6.33 -24.96
CA ILE A 440 -8.83 7.48 -24.29
C ILE A 440 -10.23 7.10 -23.80
N PHE A 441 -10.60 7.52 -22.59
CA PHE A 441 -11.95 7.37 -22.04
C PHE A 441 -12.37 8.66 -21.34
N HIS A 442 -13.45 9.30 -21.78
CA HIS A 442 -13.98 10.52 -21.17
C HIS A 442 -15.41 10.34 -20.64
N LEU A 443 -15.66 10.79 -19.41
CA LEU A 443 -16.99 11.17 -18.90
C LEU A 443 -17.22 12.64 -19.21
N HIS A 444 -18.38 13.00 -19.78
CA HIS A 444 -18.70 14.41 -20.07
C HIS A 444 -20.21 14.66 -20.08
N GLY A 445 -20.68 15.79 -19.54
CA GLY A 445 -22.11 16.13 -19.49
C GLY A 445 -22.62 16.82 -20.76
N ASP A 446 -23.84 16.51 -21.20
CA ASP A 446 -24.46 17.18 -22.35
C ASP A 446 -24.83 18.65 -22.08
N ASP A 447 -25.07 19.02 -20.82
CA ASP A 447 -25.42 20.38 -20.40
C ASP A 447 -24.23 21.22 -19.91
N ASP A 448 -22.97 20.77 -20.07
CA ASP A 448 -21.81 21.55 -19.64
C ASP A 448 -21.67 22.88 -20.42
N LYS A 449 -21.79 24.01 -19.71
CA LYS A 449 -21.65 25.39 -20.24
C LYS A 449 -20.32 26.06 -19.87
N VAL A 450 -19.47 25.40 -19.09
CA VAL A 450 -18.14 25.92 -18.69
C VAL A 450 -17.07 25.30 -19.58
N VAL A 451 -17.24 24.04 -19.95
CA VAL A 451 -16.38 23.27 -20.84
C VAL A 451 -17.28 22.59 -21.88
N PRO A 452 -17.70 23.29 -22.96
CA PRO A 452 -18.71 22.75 -23.86
C PRO A 452 -18.29 21.43 -24.50
N LEU A 453 -19.13 20.39 -24.35
CA LEU A 453 -18.92 19.04 -24.88
C LEU A 453 -18.50 19.03 -26.35
N ALA A 454 -19.24 19.78 -27.18
CA ALA A 454 -19.03 19.90 -28.61
C ALA A 454 -17.69 20.55 -29.00
N GLU A 455 -17.13 21.41 -28.15
CA GLU A 455 -15.86 22.10 -28.38
C GLU A 455 -14.67 21.38 -27.75
N ASN A 456 -14.93 20.40 -26.89
CA ASN A 456 -13.93 19.65 -26.12
C ASN A 456 -14.02 18.16 -26.41
N SER A 457 -14.69 17.37 -25.56
CA SER A 457 -14.56 15.90 -25.61
C SER A 457 -15.15 15.25 -26.86
N ALA A 458 -16.22 15.79 -27.44
CA ALA A 458 -16.76 15.28 -28.70
C ALA A 458 -15.83 15.58 -29.89
N LEU A 459 -15.22 16.77 -29.91
CA LEU A 459 -14.26 17.16 -30.95
C LEU A 459 -12.91 16.43 -30.80
N VAL A 460 -12.51 16.03 -29.59
CA VAL A 460 -11.41 15.07 -29.39
C VAL A 460 -11.78 13.72 -30.01
N ALA A 461 -12.94 13.16 -29.67
CA ALA A 461 -13.37 11.86 -30.19
C ALA A 461 -13.42 11.83 -31.73
N GLU A 462 -14.03 12.85 -32.35
CA GLU A 462 -14.10 12.99 -33.82
C GLU A 462 -12.69 12.98 -34.45
N ARG A 463 -11.80 13.86 -33.97
CA ARG A 463 -10.44 14.02 -34.52
C ARG A 463 -9.56 12.81 -34.23
N TYR A 464 -9.70 12.19 -33.05
CA TYR A 464 -8.91 11.03 -32.68
C TYR A 464 -9.28 9.81 -33.53
N GLN A 465 -10.57 9.61 -33.77
CA GLN A 465 -11.06 8.57 -34.68
C GLN A 465 -10.60 8.82 -36.12
N GLN A 466 -10.62 10.07 -36.61
CA GLN A 466 -10.07 10.43 -37.93
C GLN A 466 -8.55 10.15 -38.05
N LEU A 467 -7.81 10.22 -36.94
CA LEU A 467 -6.38 9.89 -36.86
C LEU A 467 -6.12 8.38 -36.63
N GLY A 468 -7.16 7.55 -36.52
CA GLY A 468 -7.05 6.11 -36.27
C GLY A 468 -6.75 5.74 -34.81
N GLY A 469 -6.94 6.67 -33.88
CA GLY A 469 -6.87 6.43 -32.43
C GLY A 469 -8.19 5.89 -31.86
N GLU A 470 -8.11 5.26 -30.70
CA GLU A 470 -9.26 4.64 -30.02
C GLU A 470 -9.71 5.49 -28.83
N MET A 471 -11.00 5.87 -28.80
CA MET A 471 -11.60 6.66 -27.74
C MET A 471 -13.04 6.22 -27.44
N GLU A 472 -13.35 6.01 -26.16
CA GLU A 472 -14.71 5.96 -25.65
C GLU A 472 -15.11 7.32 -25.05
N LEU A 473 -16.35 7.74 -25.30
CA LEU A 473 -16.94 8.96 -24.77
C LEU A 473 -18.30 8.65 -24.18
N GLU A 474 -18.39 8.66 -22.86
CA GLU A 474 -19.65 8.54 -22.13
C GLU A 474 -20.24 9.93 -21.92
N VAL A 475 -21.30 10.22 -22.69
CA VAL A 475 -22.10 11.43 -22.55
C VAL A 475 -23.17 11.17 -21.48
N VAL A 476 -23.15 11.97 -20.40
CA VAL A 476 -24.10 11.84 -19.28
C VAL A 476 -25.21 12.88 -19.43
N GLU A 477 -26.44 12.39 -19.58
CA GLU A 477 -27.65 13.19 -19.81
C GLU A 477 -28.02 14.07 -18.59
N GLY A 478 -28.35 15.33 -18.86
CA GLY A 478 -28.80 16.31 -17.87
C GLY A 478 -27.72 16.80 -16.90
N GLN A 479 -26.43 16.59 -17.21
CA GLN A 479 -25.32 16.97 -16.34
C GLN A 479 -24.43 18.05 -16.98
N GLY A 480 -23.83 18.88 -16.13
CA GLY A 480 -22.88 19.94 -16.55
C GLY A 480 -21.69 20.06 -15.59
N HIS A 481 -21.00 21.21 -15.59
CA HIS A 481 -19.77 21.41 -14.81
C HIS A 481 -20.02 21.47 -13.29
N ASN A 482 -20.18 20.31 -12.65
CA ASN A 482 -20.61 20.20 -11.27
C ASN A 482 -19.81 19.13 -10.48
N MET A 483 -20.15 18.99 -9.20
CA MET A 483 -19.58 18.01 -8.27
C MET A 483 -20.51 16.81 -8.05
N TRP A 484 -21.27 16.37 -9.07
CA TRP A 484 -22.11 15.18 -8.96
C TRP A 484 -21.24 13.92 -8.73
N ASP A 485 -21.62 13.10 -7.75
CA ASP A 485 -20.83 11.96 -7.30
C ASP A 485 -20.52 10.95 -8.42
N GLY A 486 -21.42 10.78 -9.40
CA GLY A 486 -21.26 9.84 -10.50
C GLY A 486 -20.02 10.08 -11.38
N TRP A 487 -19.49 11.31 -11.41
CA TRP A 487 -18.21 11.63 -12.06
C TRP A 487 -17.02 10.92 -11.41
N PHE A 488 -17.09 10.72 -10.10
CA PHE A 488 -16.02 10.16 -9.26
C PHE A 488 -16.31 8.71 -8.84
N GLN A 489 -17.54 8.23 -9.10
CA GLN A 489 -18.04 6.89 -8.79
C GLN A 489 -18.30 6.02 -10.05
N SER A 490 -17.64 6.34 -11.16
CA SER A 490 -17.74 5.57 -12.40
C SER A 490 -16.82 4.34 -12.37
N GLU A 491 -17.41 3.15 -12.23
CA GLU A 491 -16.68 1.86 -12.34
C GLU A 491 -16.03 1.69 -13.73
N LYS A 492 -16.60 2.29 -14.79
CA LYS A 492 -15.99 2.32 -16.13
C LYS A 492 -14.67 3.10 -16.15
N LEU A 493 -14.63 4.29 -15.55
CA LEU A 493 -13.42 5.09 -15.46
C LEU A 493 -12.33 4.32 -14.70
N VAL A 494 -12.70 3.65 -13.60
CA VAL A 494 -11.78 2.80 -12.85
C VAL A 494 -11.29 1.62 -13.70
N ALA A 495 -12.20 0.91 -14.36
CA ALA A 495 -11.86 -0.21 -15.23
C ALA A 495 -10.89 0.19 -16.35
N PHE A 496 -11.11 1.35 -16.98
CA PHE A 496 -10.24 1.90 -18.01
C PHE A 496 -8.82 2.21 -17.49
N VAL A 497 -8.71 2.88 -16.33
CA VAL A 497 -7.40 3.21 -15.73
C VAL A 497 -6.65 1.94 -15.34
N CYS A 498 -7.34 0.97 -14.71
CA CYS A 498 -6.75 -0.32 -14.36
C CYS A 498 -6.31 -1.10 -15.61
N HIS A 499 -7.15 -1.19 -16.65
CA HIS A 499 -6.80 -1.87 -17.90
C HIS A 499 -5.60 -1.24 -18.60
N SER A 500 -5.58 0.10 -18.73
CA SER A 500 -4.46 0.85 -19.32
C SER A 500 -3.13 0.58 -18.61
N LEU A 501 -3.17 0.34 -17.29
CA LEU A 501 -2.00 0.06 -16.44
C LEU A 501 -1.73 -1.44 -16.23
N GLY A 502 -2.44 -2.34 -16.93
CA GLY A 502 -2.26 -3.79 -16.82
C GLY A 502 -2.63 -4.35 -15.43
N ARG A 503 -3.66 -3.77 -14.79
CA ARG A 503 -4.15 -4.15 -13.45
C ARG A 503 -5.55 -4.76 -13.49
N PRO A 504 -5.86 -5.69 -12.57
CA PRO A 504 -7.22 -6.18 -12.40
C PRO A 504 -8.15 -5.06 -11.94
N VAL A 505 -9.42 -5.13 -12.34
CA VAL A 505 -10.43 -4.10 -12.06
C VAL A 505 -11.09 -4.26 -10.68
N HIS A 506 -11.08 -5.48 -10.13
CA HIS A 506 -11.79 -5.80 -8.89
C HIS A 506 -10.88 -5.70 -7.67
N SER A 507 -11.02 -4.61 -6.91
CA SER A 507 -10.70 -4.59 -5.49
C SER A 507 -11.78 -5.33 -4.71
N HIS A 508 -11.38 -6.30 -3.88
CA HIS A 508 -12.31 -7.11 -3.07
C HIS A 508 -13.20 -6.22 -2.15
N PRO A 509 -14.53 -6.45 -2.02
CA PRO A 509 -15.45 -5.54 -1.31
C PRO A 509 -15.23 -5.35 0.20
N VAL A 510 -14.36 -6.17 0.80
CA VAL A 510 -13.88 -6.07 2.18
C VAL A 510 -12.36 -5.90 2.15
N PRO A 511 -11.77 -4.93 2.88
CA PRO A 511 -10.33 -4.71 2.87
C PRO A 511 -9.54 -5.89 3.46
N GLU A 512 -8.28 -6.04 3.06
CA GLU A 512 -7.36 -6.97 3.72
C GLU A 512 -7.11 -6.59 5.18
N SER A 513 -6.91 -7.60 6.02
CA SER A 513 -6.75 -7.50 7.48
C SER A 513 -6.06 -8.76 8.00
N ASP A 514 -5.33 -8.66 9.11
CA ASP A 514 -4.80 -9.84 9.81
C ASP A 514 -5.88 -10.59 10.61
N LEU A 515 -7.11 -10.05 10.68
CA LEU A 515 -8.23 -10.56 11.49
C LEU A 515 -9.24 -11.42 10.71
N TRP A 516 -9.14 -11.50 9.39
CA TRP A 516 -10.01 -12.31 8.53
C TRP A 516 -9.29 -12.67 7.24
N LEU A 517 -9.87 -13.56 6.43
CA LEU A 517 -9.33 -13.87 5.10
C LEU A 517 -10.20 -13.24 4.02
N THR A 518 -9.55 -12.73 2.98
CA THR A 518 -10.16 -12.23 1.75
C THR A 518 -9.62 -13.04 0.56
N PHE A 519 -10.52 -13.41 -0.34
CA PHE A 519 -10.22 -14.12 -1.58
C PHE A 519 -10.93 -13.38 -2.73
N PRO A 520 -10.20 -12.57 -3.52
CA PRO A 520 -10.76 -11.87 -4.68
C PRO A 520 -11.35 -12.83 -5.71
N GLY A 521 -12.52 -12.47 -6.26
CA GLY A 521 -13.20 -13.27 -7.28
C GLY A 521 -12.38 -13.40 -8.57
N GLY A 522 -12.21 -14.63 -9.05
CA GLY A 522 -11.68 -14.92 -10.38
C GLY A 522 -12.70 -14.68 -11.50
N GLU A 523 -12.41 -15.19 -12.70
CA GLU A 523 -13.41 -15.20 -13.78
C GLU A 523 -14.45 -16.32 -13.56
N GLY A 524 -15.73 -15.96 -13.55
CA GLY A 524 -16.85 -16.89 -13.44
C GLY A 524 -18.18 -16.17 -13.22
N PRO A 525 -19.32 -16.88 -13.18
CA PRO A 525 -20.64 -16.24 -13.09
C PRO A 525 -20.95 -15.65 -11.69
N GLY A 526 -20.10 -15.91 -10.70
CA GLY A 526 -20.13 -15.23 -9.40
C GLY A 526 -19.46 -13.85 -9.39
N LYS A 527 -18.86 -13.42 -10.49
CA LYS A 527 -18.10 -12.17 -10.58
C LYS A 527 -18.97 -10.95 -10.27
N GLY A 528 -18.53 -10.12 -9.33
CA GLY A 528 -19.31 -9.00 -8.80
C GLY A 528 -20.40 -9.42 -7.79
N LYS A 529 -20.30 -10.63 -7.21
CA LYS A 529 -21.07 -11.07 -6.03
C LYS A 529 -20.13 -11.43 -4.89
N HIS A 530 -20.51 -11.03 -3.68
CA HIS A 530 -19.69 -11.20 -2.48
C HIS A 530 -20.34 -12.16 -1.48
N ILE A 531 -19.58 -13.17 -1.04
CA ILE A 531 -19.99 -14.18 -0.06
C ILE A 531 -19.18 -13.98 1.22
N VAL A 532 -19.85 -13.90 2.37
CA VAL A 532 -19.17 -13.94 3.68
C VAL A 532 -19.41 -15.28 4.35
N LEU A 533 -18.34 -15.99 4.66
CA LEU A 533 -18.36 -17.26 5.37
C LEU A 533 -17.96 -17.02 6.83
N ILE A 534 -18.68 -17.59 7.79
CA ILE A 534 -18.44 -17.40 9.23
C ILE A 534 -18.09 -18.75 9.85
N ALA A 535 -16.86 -18.87 10.35
CA ALA A 535 -16.29 -20.06 10.97
C ALA A 535 -16.09 -19.85 12.48
N ALA A 536 -17.07 -20.23 13.30
CA ALA A 536 -17.00 -20.08 14.75
C ALA A 536 -17.74 -21.22 15.47
N GLU A 537 -17.14 -22.41 15.44
CA GLU A 537 -17.54 -23.58 16.20
C GLU A 537 -16.33 -24.42 16.62
N GLN A 538 -16.56 -25.42 17.47
CA GLN A 538 -15.50 -26.07 18.25
C GLN A 538 -15.25 -27.55 17.90
N GLU A 539 -16.16 -28.21 17.18
CA GLU A 539 -16.27 -29.67 17.09
C GLU A 539 -15.91 -30.20 15.69
N TYR A 540 -16.33 -29.52 14.63
CA TYR A 540 -16.41 -30.05 13.25
C TYR A 540 -15.40 -29.46 12.26
N ARG A 541 -14.52 -28.55 12.71
CA ARG A 541 -13.43 -27.91 11.94
C ARG A 541 -13.90 -26.87 10.92
N SER A 542 -14.84 -25.99 11.32
CA SER A 542 -15.29 -24.86 10.49
C SER A 542 -14.14 -23.99 9.96
N GLU A 543 -13.13 -23.75 10.79
CA GLU A 543 -11.93 -22.96 10.52
C GLU A 543 -11.06 -23.54 9.40
N GLN A 544 -11.20 -24.83 9.10
CA GLN A 544 -10.53 -25.48 7.97
C GLN A 544 -11.44 -25.55 6.74
N SER A 545 -12.74 -25.81 6.93
CA SER A 545 -13.70 -25.97 5.83
C SER A 545 -14.10 -24.67 5.13
N MET A 546 -14.28 -23.57 5.87
CA MET A 546 -14.75 -22.31 5.28
C MET A 546 -13.66 -21.64 4.41
N PRO A 547 -12.37 -21.58 4.78
CA PRO A 547 -11.32 -21.13 3.86
C PRO A 547 -11.18 -22.02 2.61
N MET A 548 -11.33 -23.34 2.74
CA MET A 548 -11.34 -24.25 1.58
C MET A 548 -12.50 -23.92 0.62
N LEU A 549 -13.72 -23.77 1.15
CA LEU A 549 -14.91 -23.48 0.36
C LEU A 549 -14.84 -22.08 -0.27
N ALA A 550 -14.34 -21.08 0.47
CA ALA A 550 -14.10 -19.73 -0.02
C ALA A 550 -13.13 -19.68 -1.21
N LYS A 551 -12.01 -20.41 -1.13
CA LYS A 551 -11.05 -20.52 -2.25
C LYS A 551 -11.67 -21.14 -3.50
N ILE A 552 -12.50 -22.18 -3.35
CA ILE A 552 -13.22 -22.78 -4.50
C ILE A 552 -14.18 -21.75 -5.10
N LEU A 553 -15.03 -21.11 -4.28
CA LEU A 553 -15.98 -20.07 -4.71
C LEU A 553 -15.28 -18.88 -5.41
N ALA A 554 -14.10 -18.46 -4.94
CA ALA A 554 -13.31 -17.42 -5.59
C ALA A 554 -12.67 -17.88 -6.91
N GLU A 555 -11.82 -18.91 -6.91
CA GLU A 555 -11.02 -19.28 -8.09
C GLU A 555 -11.76 -20.12 -9.14
N ARG A 556 -12.82 -20.86 -8.76
CA ARG A 556 -13.57 -21.74 -9.70
C ARG A 556 -14.90 -21.14 -10.17
N HIS A 557 -15.44 -20.17 -9.41
CA HIS A 557 -16.78 -19.62 -9.63
C HIS A 557 -16.83 -18.09 -9.77
N GLY A 558 -15.79 -17.37 -9.33
CA GLY A 558 -15.66 -15.92 -9.48
C GLY A 558 -16.25 -15.08 -8.36
N PHE A 559 -16.72 -15.68 -7.26
CA PHE A 559 -17.27 -14.94 -6.11
C PHE A 559 -16.17 -14.28 -5.29
N ASP A 560 -16.29 -12.99 -4.96
CA ASP A 560 -15.48 -12.40 -3.89
C ASP A 560 -15.86 -13.08 -2.57
N CYS A 561 -14.88 -13.55 -1.79
CA CYS A 561 -15.15 -14.32 -0.57
C CYS A 561 -14.37 -13.80 0.65
N THR A 562 -15.09 -13.37 1.69
CA THR A 562 -14.53 -13.11 3.03
C THR A 562 -14.74 -14.33 3.93
N VAL A 563 -13.75 -14.70 4.77
CA VAL A 563 -13.93 -15.65 5.88
C VAL A 563 -13.65 -14.97 7.22
N LEU A 564 -14.69 -14.88 8.05
CA LEU A 564 -14.63 -14.37 9.43
C LEU A 564 -14.52 -15.55 10.41
N PHE A 565 -13.84 -15.34 11.54
CA PHE A 565 -13.51 -16.41 12.49
C PHE A 565 -13.89 -16.08 13.93
N GLY A 566 -14.23 -17.10 14.72
CA GLY A 566 -14.25 -17.01 16.18
C GLY A 566 -12.84 -16.91 16.75
N MET A 567 -12.60 -15.89 17.58
CA MET A 567 -11.27 -15.53 18.08
C MET A 567 -11.17 -15.43 19.60
N ASN A 568 -9.96 -15.72 20.09
CA ASN A 568 -9.54 -15.43 21.46
C ASN A 568 -8.95 -14.01 21.63
N ASP A 569 -8.59 -13.69 22.88
CA ASP A 569 -7.99 -12.41 23.31
C ASP A 569 -6.74 -12.00 22.51
N LYS A 570 -5.97 -12.97 22.02
CA LYS A 570 -4.74 -12.79 21.23
C LYS A 570 -4.98 -12.63 19.73
N ARG A 571 -6.24 -12.53 19.29
CA ARG A 571 -6.65 -12.47 17.87
C ARG A 571 -6.28 -13.72 17.06
N GLN A 572 -6.15 -14.85 17.75
CA GLN A 572 -6.00 -16.15 17.11
C GLN A 572 -7.39 -16.77 16.91
N VAL A 573 -7.58 -17.42 15.76
CA VAL A 573 -8.70 -18.33 15.50
C VAL A 573 -8.64 -19.46 16.51
N ASP A 574 -9.68 -19.59 17.34
CA ASP A 574 -9.65 -20.46 18.51
C ASP A 574 -10.92 -21.34 18.60
N PRO A 575 -10.90 -22.52 17.96
CA PRO A 575 -11.99 -23.50 18.07
C PRO A 575 -11.98 -24.26 19.40
N THR A 576 -11.12 -23.89 20.38
CA THR A 576 -11.10 -24.54 21.70
C THR A 576 -11.94 -23.82 22.75
N MET A 577 -12.35 -22.57 22.49
CA MET A 577 -13.09 -21.71 23.41
C MET A 577 -14.38 -22.38 23.97
N PRO A 578 -14.64 -22.26 25.29
CA PRO A 578 -15.79 -22.88 25.92
C PRO A 578 -17.11 -22.17 25.58
N VAL A 579 -18.14 -22.93 25.20
CA VAL A 579 -19.49 -22.40 24.88
C VAL A 579 -20.42 -22.27 26.11
N TYR A 580 -20.00 -22.79 27.26
CA TYR A 580 -20.67 -22.65 28.55
C TYR A 580 -19.66 -22.23 29.62
N PRO A 581 -20.07 -21.50 30.67
CA PRO A 581 -19.25 -21.31 31.86
C PRO A 581 -18.93 -22.66 32.53
N GLU A 582 -17.77 -22.77 33.16
CA GLU A 582 -17.54 -23.82 34.14
C GLU A 582 -18.35 -23.53 35.41
N LYS A 583 -18.82 -24.59 36.07
CA LYS A 583 -19.80 -24.49 37.15
C LYS A 583 -19.15 -23.96 38.44
N GLY A 584 -19.55 -22.76 38.86
CA GLY A 584 -18.90 -22.02 39.94
C GLY A 584 -17.83 -21.03 39.46
N GLU A 585 -17.61 -20.93 38.15
CA GLU A 585 -16.75 -19.92 37.51
C GLU A 585 -17.55 -19.09 36.48
N GLU A 586 -18.86 -18.88 36.72
CA GLU A 586 -19.73 -18.16 35.79
C GLU A 586 -19.26 -16.72 35.49
N ASP A 587 -18.52 -16.09 36.42
CA ASP A 587 -17.92 -14.75 36.27
C ASP A 587 -16.61 -14.74 35.43
N SER A 588 -15.99 -15.90 35.13
CA SER A 588 -14.76 -15.99 34.31
C SER A 588 -15.05 -16.23 32.82
N PHE A 589 -16.30 -16.54 32.47
CA PHE A 589 -16.70 -16.91 31.11
C PHE A 589 -16.52 -15.76 30.11
N GLN A 590 -15.68 -15.99 29.10
CA GLN A 590 -15.42 -15.02 28.04
C GLN A 590 -16.50 -15.10 26.95
N GLU A 591 -16.96 -13.92 26.49
CA GLU A 591 -17.80 -13.82 25.30
C GLU A 591 -16.97 -14.14 24.05
N HIS A 592 -17.62 -14.68 23.01
CA HIS A 592 -16.93 -15.04 21.77
C HIS A 592 -16.82 -13.79 20.89
N ASP A 593 -15.65 -13.54 20.32
CA ASP A 593 -15.39 -12.41 19.43
C ASP A 593 -15.32 -12.90 17.97
N ILE A 594 -16.03 -12.23 17.05
CA ILE A 594 -15.90 -12.41 15.60
C ILE A 594 -15.70 -11.02 14.97
N PRO A 595 -14.43 -10.58 14.77
CA PRO A 595 -14.13 -9.34 14.07
C PRO A 595 -14.63 -9.36 12.62
N GLY A 596 -15.01 -8.19 12.09
CA GLY A 596 -15.45 -8.04 10.70
C GLY A 596 -16.94 -8.34 10.46
N LEU A 597 -17.74 -8.64 11.49
CA LEU A 597 -19.20 -8.82 11.35
C LEU A 597 -19.91 -7.56 10.82
N GLU A 598 -19.33 -6.37 10.98
CA GLU A 598 -19.79 -5.13 10.37
C GLU A 598 -19.78 -5.19 8.83
N HIS A 599 -19.08 -6.15 8.22
CA HIS A 599 -19.02 -6.36 6.77
C HIS A 599 -20.17 -7.19 6.21
N LEU A 600 -21.01 -7.81 7.05
CA LEU A 600 -22.20 -8.55 6.57
C LEU A 600 -23.15 -7.66 5.75
N LYS A 601 -23.19 -6.35 6.01
CA LYS A 601 -23.92 -5.36 5.18
C LYS A 601 -23.51 -5.40 3.69
N GLN A 602 -22.24 -5.69 3.41
CA GLN A 602 -21.65 -5.78 2.07
C GLN A 602 -21.70 -7.20 1.47
N ALA A 603 -22.10 -8.23 2.22
CA ALA A 603 -22.30 -9.58 1.68
C ALA A 603 -23.57 -9.64 0.81
N ASP A 604 -23.55 -10.29 -0.35
CA ASP A 604 -24.77 -10.70 -1.04
C ASP A 604 -25.34 -11.99 -0.41
N LEU A 605 -24.48 -12.91 0.02
CA LEU A 605 -24.82 -14.18 0.70
C LEU A 605 -23.95 -14.39 1.94
N VAL A 606 -24.55 -14.93 3.00
CA VAL A 606 -23.81 -15.44 4.17
C VAL A 606 -23.87 -16.96 4.25
N ILE A 607 -22.71 -17.59 4.46
CA ILE A 607 -22.57 -19.01 4.80
C ILE A 607 -22.20 -19.09 6.28
N LEU A 608 -23.13 -19.54 7.11
CA LEU A 608 -23.01 -19.59 8.56
C LEU A 608 -22.59 -21.00 9.00
N PHE A 609 -21.46 -21.11 9.70
CA PHE A 609 -21.04 -22.34 10.38
C PHE A 609 -20.59 -21.99 11.81
N THR A 610 -21.58 -21.91 12.70
CA THR A 610 -21.40 -21.50 14.11
C THR A 610 -22.00 -22.51 15.08
N ARG A 611 -21.60 -22.48 16.36
CA ARG A 611 -22.09 -23.40 17.40
C ARG A 611 -22.15 -22.73 18.77
N LEU A 612 -23.35 -22.68 19.37
CA LEU A 612 -23.61 -22.28 20.76
C LEU A 612 -22.94 -20.97 21.21
N LEU A 613 -22.71 -20.04 20.29
CA LEU A 613 -21.97 -18.80 20.56
C LEU A 613 -22.66 -17.90 21.58
N THR A 614 -21.86 -17.18 22.35
CA THR A 614 -22.31 -16.08 23.22
C THR A 614 -21.56 -14.81 22.79
N LEU A 615 -22.11 -14.10 21.81
CA LEU A 615 -21.52 -12.88 21.23
C LEU A 615 -21.87 -11.61 22.03
N PRO A 616 -21.00 -10.57 22.00
CA PRO A 616 -21.34 -9.21 22.42
C PRO A 616 -22.60 -8.67 21.71
N PRO A 617 -23.41 -7.80 22.35
CA PRO A 617 -24.65 -7.30 21.76
C PRO A 617 -24.50 -6.61 20.40
N GLU A 618 -23.40 -5.87 20.19
CA GLU A 618 -23.10 -5.17 18.93
C GLU A 618 -22.84 -6.14 17.77
N GLN A 619 -21.99 -7.15 17.99
CA GLN A 619 -21.75 -8.22 17.02
C GLN A 619 -23.00 -9.07 16.73
N ALA A 620 -23.78 -9.37 17.77
CA ALA A 620 -25.06 -10.04 17.61
C ALA A 620 -26.07 -9.20 16.80
N GLN A 621 -26.01 -7.86 16.89
CA GLN A 621 -26.86 -6.96 16.11
C GLN A 621 -26.53 -7.03 14.61
N HIS A 622 -25.24 -7.04 14.21
CA HIS A 622 -24.89 -7.16 12.79
C HIS A 622 -25.42 -8.45 12.12
N ILE A 623 -25.49 -9.55 12.88
CA ILE A 623 -26.11 -10.79 12.39
C ILE A 623 -27.64 -10.64 12.29
N ALA A 624 -28.29 -10.01 13.27
CA ALA A 624 -29.72 -9.71 13.21
C ALA A 624 -30.10 -8.77 12.05
N ASP A 625 -29.30 -7.73 11.81
CA ASP A 625 -29.46 -6.79 10.69
C ASP A 625 -29.34 -7.50 9.34
N TYR A 626 -28.40 -8.44 9.22
CA TYR A 626 -28.27 -9.25 8.01
C TYR A 626 -29.49 -10.14 7.78
N LEU A 627 -29.95 -10.86 8.81
CA LEU A 627 -31.11 -11.75 8.74
C LEU A 627 -32.40 -11.00 8.37
N ASP A 628 -32.54 -9.73 8.74
CA ASP A 628 -33.71 -8.91 8.39
C ASP A 628 -33.60 -8.18 7.04
N SER A 629 -32.39 -8.10 6.47
CA SER A 629 -32.11 -7.34 5.24
C SER A 629 -32.88 -7.85 4.01
N GLY A 630 -33.30 -9.12 4.02
CA GLY A 630 -33.90 -9.85 2.91
C GLY A 630 -32.88 -10.63 2.05
N LYS A 631 -31.60 -10.59 2.41
CA LYS A 631 -30.52 -11.33 1.74
C LYS A 631 -30.51 -12.82 2.12
N PRO A 632 -30.06 -13.71 1.23
CA PRO A 632 -30.06 -15.15 1.47
C PRO A 632 -29.07 -15.63 2.53
N ILE A 633 -29.33 -16.79 3.13
CA ILE A 633 -28.42 -17.45 4.07
C ILE A 633 -28.32 -18.95 3.82
N ILE A 634 -27.09 -19.47 3.90
CA ILE A 634 -26.79 -20.89 4.00
C ILE A 634 -26.40 -21.21 5.45
N GLY A 635 -27.08 -22.16 6.07
CA GLY A 635 -26.67 -22.73 7.37
C GLY A 635 -26.00 -24.10 7.19
N LEU A 636 -24.83 -24.29 7.81
CA LEU A 636 -24.07 -25.54 7.77
C LEU A 636 -23.95 -26.18 9.16
N ARG A 637 -24.10 -27.51 9.20
CA ARG A 637 -23.92 -28.40 10.36
C ARG A 637 -24.58 -27.85 11.63
N THR A 638 -23.82 -27.20 12.51
CA THR A 638 -24.25 -26.70 13.83
C THR A 638 -24.97 -25.34 13.79
N ALA A 639 -24.97 -24.63 12.66
CA ALA A 639 -25.54 -23.28 12.54
C ALA A 639 -27.01 -23.18 12.98
N ASN A 640 -27.77 -24.28 12.86
CA ASN A 640 -29.15 -24.38 13.32
C ASN A 640 -29.33 -24.28 14.85
N HIS A 641 -28.24 -24.40 15.61
CA HIS A 641 -28.11 -24.10 17.04
C HIS A 641 -26.86 -23.23 17.30
N GLY A 642 -26.55 -22.33 16.35
CA GLY A 642 -25.31 -21.56 16.30
C GLY A 642 -25.07 -20.56 17.45
N PHE A 643 -26.11 -20.24 18.23
CA PHE A 643 -26.06 -19.22 19.28
C PHE A 643 -26.73 -19.72 20.57
N ARG A 644 -26.01 -19.65 21.70
CA ARG A 644 -26.52 -19.93 23.06
C ARG A 644 -27.30 -18.73 23.61
N ARG A 645 -26.75 -17.52 23.41
CA ARG A 645 -27.47 -16.27 23.66
C ARG A 645 -28.34 -15.96 22.43
N PRO A 646 -29.65 -15.73 22.57
CA PRO A 646 -30.48 -15.32 21.44
C PRO A 646 -29.94 -14.04 20.79
N LEU A 647 -29.89 -14.03 19.45
CA LEU A 647 -29.63 -12.81 18.68
C LEU A 647 -30.70 -11.75 19.00
N PRO A 648 -30.44 -10.44 18.87
CA PRO A 648 -31.43 -9.38 19.12
C PRO A 648 -32.56 -9.31 18.07
N TYR A 649 -32.79 -10.37 17.30
CA TYR A 649 -33.71 -10.43 16.17
C TYR A 649 -35.17 -10.70 16.56
N LYS A 650 -36.10 -9.88 16.05
CA LYS A 650 -37.53 -9.95 16.39
C LYS A 650 -38.43 -9.65 15.20
N ILE A 651 -39.56 -10.33 15.13
CA ILE A 651 -40.69 -10.04 14.23
C ILE A 651 -41.95 -9.92 15.10
N ASP A 652 -42.79 -8.91 14.84
CA ASP A 652 -43.99 -8.57 15.64
C ASP A 652 -43.71 -8.51 17.17
N GLY A 653 -42.53 -8.01 17.54
CA GLY A 653 -42.04 -7.94 18.92
C GLY A 653 -41.64 -9.28 19.56
N LYS A 654 -41.87 -10.42 18.88
CA LYS A 654 -41.51 -11.77 19.33
C LYS A 654 -40.07 -12.09 18.98
N GLN A 655 -39.37 -12.74 19.89
CA GLN A 655 -38.02 -13.26 19.68
C GLN A 655 -38.02 -14.33 18.57
N VAL A 656 -37.10 -14.20 17.62
CA VAL A 656 -36.82 -15.24 16.61
C VAL A 656 -35.47 -15.89 16.92
N ASN A 657 -35.40 -17.21 16.81
CA ASN A 657 -34.17 -18.00 16.97
C ASN A 657 -33.70 -18.57 15.63
N ILE A 658 -32.39 -18.74 15.46
CA ILE A 658 -31.75 -19.09 14.17
C ILE A 658 -32.33 -20.37 13.53
N GLY A 659 -32.66 -21.40 14.32
CA GLY A 659 -33.28 -22.63 13.81
C GLY A 659 -34.68 -22.45 13.21
N GLN A 660 -35.44 -21.41 13.59
CA GLN A 660 -36.73 -21.11 12.95
C GLN A 660 -36.54 -20.56 11.53
N ILE A 661 -35.49 -19.75 11.34
CA ILE A 661 -35.06 -19.20 10.05
C ILE A 661 -34.54 -20.31 9.15
N LEU A 662 -33.70 -21.21 9.70
CA LEU A 662 -33.08 -22.33 9.00
C LEU A 662 -33.99 -23.57 8.83
N GLY A 663 -35.21 -23.57 9.39
CA GLY A 663 -36.20 -24.64 9.18
C GLY A 663 -36.08 -25.86 10.10
N GLY A 664 -35.35 -25.75 11.21
CA GLY A 664 -35.21 -26.78 12.24
C GLY A 664 -34.10 -26.43 13.23
N THR A 665 -34.15 -26.98 14.44
CA THR A 665 -33.10 -26.79 15.48
C THR A 665 -32.58 -28.15 15.88
N PHE A 666 -31.28 -28.33 16.08
CA PHE A 666 -30.73 -29.59 16.62
C PHE A 666 -31.40 -29.98 17.93
N LEU A 667 -31.93 -31.22 18.00
CA LEU A 667 -32.49 -31.82 19.21
C LEU A 667 -31.61 -32.95 19.73
N ALA A 668 -31.11 -33.80 18.84
CA ALA A 668 -30.24 -34.93 19.16
C ALA A 668 -29.48 -35.44 17.93
N HIS A 669 -28.41 -36.20 18.19
CA HIS A 669 -27.76 -37.08 17.22
C HIS A 669 -28.70 -38.26 16.85
N HIS A 670 -28.78 -38.61 15.58
CA HIS A 670 -29.59 -39.72 15.06
C HIS A 670 -28.70 -40.84 14.51
N GLY A 671 -27.92 -41.42 15.40
CA GLY A 671 -26.91 -42.44 15.13
C GLY A 671 -25.95 -42.52 16.32
N ALA A 672 -24.93 -43.35 16.22
CA ALA A 672 -23.84 -43.34 17.20
C ALA A 672 -22.90 -42.14 16.95
N TRP A 673 -23.10 -41.05 17.68
CA TRP A 673 -22.24 -39.85 17.60
C TRP A 673 -20.75 -40.19 17.65
N HIS A 674 -19.98 -39.57 16.74
CA HIS A 674 -18.57 -39.85 16.44
C HIS A 674 -18.20 -41.30 16.03
N ARG A 675 -19.17 -42.20 15.81
CA ARG A 675 -18.93 -43.60 15.39
C ARG A 675 -19.66 -44.01 14.11
N ASP A 676 -20.83 -43.45 13.85
CA ASP A 676 -21.59 -43.64 12.61
C ASP A 676 -21.25 -42.54 11.57
N SER A 677 -21.66 -42.75 10.32
CA SER A 677 -21.53 -41.80 9.21
C SER A 677 -22.85 -41.59 8.48
N THR A 678 -22.89 -40.65 7.53
CA THR A 678 -24.11 -40.30 6.78
C THR A 678 -23.92 -40.55 5.28
N ARG A 679 -24.81 -41.33 4.66
CA ARG A 679 -25.02 -41.32 3.20
C ARG A 679 -26.19 -40.37 2.89
N GLY A 680 -25.99 -39.46 1.95
CA GLY A 680 -27.03 -38.55 1.47
C GLY A 680 -27.76 -39.10 0.24
N ASP A 681 -29.00 -39.54 0.42
CA ASP A 681 -29.90 -39.99 -0.63
C ASP A 681 -30.76 -38.82 -1.14
N ILE A 682 -30.73 -38.57 -2.45
CA ILE A 682 -31.48 -37.48 -3.08
C ILE A 682 -32.98 -37.77 -3.08
N VAL A 683 -33.80 -36.77 -2.72
CA VAL A 683 -35.27 -36.86 -2.77
C VAL A 683 -35.72 -37.04 -4.23
N PRO A 684 -36.38 -38.16 -4.61
CA PRO A 684 -36.65 -38.47 -6.02
C PRO A 684 -37.47 -37.41 -6.77
N ASP A 685 -38.45 -36.82 -6.10
CA ASP A 685 -39.32 -35.78 -6.67
C ASP A 685 -38.61 -34.42 -6.83
N MET A 686 -37.44 -34.25 -6.21
CA MET A 686 -36.66 -33.01 -6.23
C MET A 686 -35.40 -33.10 -7.12
N LYS A 687 -35.12 -34.25 -7.73
CA LYS A 687 -33.91 -34.50 -8.54
C LYS A 687 -33.60 -33.42 -9.60
N ASP A 688 -34.65 -32.79 -10.15
CA ASP A 688 -34.56 -31.78 -11.22
C ASP A 688 -34.39 -30.34 -10.67
N HIS A 689 -34.33 -30.16 -9.35
CA HIS A 689 -34.13 -28.85 -8.70
C HIS A 689 -32.70 -28.33 -8.94
N PRO A 690 -32.49 -27.02 -9.24
CA PRO A 690 -31.18 -26.50 -9.63
C PRO A 690 -30.04 -26.80 -8.64
N ILE A 691 -30.32 -26.83 -7.33
CA ILE A 691 -29.33 -27.17 -6.30
C ILE A 691 -28.74 -28.59 -6.49
N LEU A 692 -29.51 -29.54 -7.01
CA LEU A 692 -29.12 -30.95 -7.17
C LEU A 692 -28.44 -31.25 -8.53
N LYS A 693 -28.30 -30.25 -9.41
CA LYS A 693 -27.74 -30.40 -10.75
C LYS A 693 -26.29 -30.92 -10.71
N GLY A 694 -26.10 -32.18 -11.12
CA GLY A 694 -24.81 -32.88 -11.11
C GLY A 694 -24.32 -33.32 -9.72
N VAL A 695 -25.18 -33.27 -8.69
CA VAL A 695 -24.83 -33.72 -7.34
C VAL A 695 -24.96 -35.23 -7.27
N GLU A 696 -23.83 -35.91 -7.02
CA GLU A 696 -23.71 -37.36 -6.91
C GLU A 696 -22.83 -37.69 -5.69
N ASP A 697 -22.99 -38.89 -5.12
CA ASP A 697 -22.14 -39.42 -4.04
C ASP A 697 -21.94 -38.48 -2.82
N ILE A 698 -23.06 -38.11 -2.19
CA ILE A 698 -23.04 -37.40 -0.90
C ILE A 698 -22.73 -38.40 0.21
N TRP A 699 -21.57 -38.26 0.85
CA TRP A 699 -21.23 -38.98 2.06
C TRP A 699 -20.40 -38.09 2.99
N GLY A 700 -20.49 -38.33 4.30
CA GLY A 700 -19.62 -37.68 5.28
C GLY A 700 -19.51 -38.51 6.56
N PRO A 701 -18.34 -38.53 7.23
CA PRO A 701 -18.13 -39.27 8.46
C PRO A 701 -18.69 -38.55 9.71
N SER A 702 -19.60 -37.58 9.54
CA SER A 702 -20.45 -37.04 10.60
C SER A 702 -21.82 -37.74 10.62
N ASP A 703 -22.47 -37.76 11.77
CA ASP A 703 -23.75 -38.43 12.00
C ASP A 703 -24.95 -37.54 11.64
N VAL A 704 -26.11 -38.15 11.37
CA VAL A 704 -27.36 -37.44 11.04
C VAL A 704 -27.92 -36.69 12.26
N TYR A 705 -28.44 -35.48 12.07
CA TYR A 705 -29.11 -34.73 13.13
C TYR A 705 -30.63 -34.91 13.10
N ARG A 706 -31.26 -35.11 14.26
CA ARG A 706 -32.71 -34.96 14.41
C ARG A 706 -33.05 -33.51 14.77
N THR A 707 -33.88 -32.87 13.94
CA THR A 707 -34.21 -31.43 14.02
C THR A 707 -35.69 -31.12 14.30
N TYR A 708 -36.51 -32.16 14.39
CA TYR A 708 -37.94 -32.17 14.74
C TYR A 708 -38.23 -33.43 15.57
N LYS A 709 -39.35 -33.52 16.30
CA LYS A 709 -39.57 -34.68 17.20
C LYS A 709 -39.86 -35.95 16.40
N GLU A 710 -39.66 -37.10 17.04
CA GLU A 710 -40.08 -38.39 16.48
C GLU A 710 -41.60 -38.40 16.24
N GLY A 711 -42.03 -38.82 15.04
CA GLY A 711 -43.42 -38.72 14.59
C GLY A 711 -43.87 -37.34 14.06
N GLU A 712 -43.02 -36.30 14.13
CA GLU A 712 -43.20 -35.02 13.43
C GLU A 712 -42.45 -34.99 12.09
N SER A 713 -42.41 -33.85 11.42
CA SER A 713 -41.67 -33.62 10.17
C SER A 713 -40.90 -32.30 10.22
N LEU A 714 -40.15 -31.96 9.16
CA LEU A 714 -39.75 -30.57 8.92
C LEU A 714 -40.99 -29.64 8.91
N PRO A 715 -40.83 -28.34 9.23
CA PRO A 715 -41.87 -27.34 9.08
C PRO A 715 -42.42 -27.29 7.65
N ALA A 716 -43.72 -27.01 7.50
CA ALA A 716 -44.42 -27.07 6.22
C ALA A 716 -43.97 -26.05 5.14
N ASP A 717 -43.07 -25.12 5.48
CA ASP A 717 -42.43 -24.19 4.55
C ASP A 717 -41.03 -24.66 4.08
N CYS A 718 -40.57 -25.84 4.53
CA CYS A 718 -39.28 -26.44 4.22
C CYS A 718 -39.43 -27.58 3.21
N THR A 719 -38.62 -27.56 2.14
CA THR A 719 -38.59 -28.62 1.13
C THR A 719 -37.27 -29.38 1.20
N ALA A 720 -37.34 -30.67 1.58
CA ALA A 720 -36.18 -31.55 1.64
C ALA A 720 -35.61 -31.84 0.24
N LEU A 721 -34.29 -31.81 0.12
CA LEU A 721 -33.54 -32.14 -1.10
C LEU A 721 -32.75 -33.45 -0.94
N VAL A 722 -32.25 -33.72 0.27
CA VAL A 722 -31.44 -34.91 0.59
C VAL A 722 -31.86 -35.46 1.96
N TYR A 723 -32.11 -36.76 2.02
CA TYR A 723 -32.24 -37.53 3.26
C TYR A 723 -30.88 -38.14 3.62
N GLY A 724 -30.48 -38.06 4.89
CA GLY A 724 -29.31 -38.74 5.41
C GLY A 724 -29.72 -40.08 6.01
N GLN A 725 -29.24 -41.18 5.43
CA GLN A 725 -29.27 -42.51 6.05
C GLN A 725 -28.04 -42.66 6.95
N PRO A 726 -28.19 -42.89 8.27
CA PRO A 726 -27.08 -43.29 9.12
C PRO A 726 -26.50 -44.63 8.66
N LEU A 727 -25.18 -44.70 8.55
CA LEU A 727 -24.41 -45.92 8.32
C LEU A 727 -23.69 -46.36 9.60
N ILE A 728 -23.59 -47.66 9.82
CA ILE A 728 -22.83 -48.25 10.91
C ILE A 728 -21.35 -48.05 10.62
N GLY A 729 -20.63 -47.36 11.51
CA GLY A 729 -19.21 -47.04 11.29
C GLY A 729 -18.98 -45.82 10.40
N ARG A 730 -17.70 -45.48 10.19
CA ARG A 730 -17.26 -44.27 9.45
C ARG A 730 -16.64 -44.61 8.09
N GLU A 731 -17.25 -45.55 7.39
CA GLU A 731 -16.78 -46.05 6.09
C GLU A 731 -17.72 -45.63 4.95
N HIS A 732 -17.13 -45.14 3.86
CA HIS A 732 -17.87 -44.76 2.65
C HIS A 732 -18.38 -46.03 1.95
N GLY A 733 -19.69 -46.10 1.71
CA GLY A 733 -20.36 -47.31 1.24
C GLY A 733 -20.65 -48.35 2.34
N GLY A 734 -20.47 -48.01 3.62
CA GLY A 734 -20.77 -48.89 4.76
C GLY A 734 -22.25 -49.30 4.90
N GLU A 735 -22.51 -50.28 5.77
CA GLU A 735 -23.85 -50.83 6.00
C GLU A 735 -24.81 -49.77 6.60
N SER A 736 -26.04 -49.71 6.10
CA SER A 736 -27.06 -48.78 6.62
C SER A 736 -27.60 -49.27 7.97
N ASN A 737 -27.66 -48.39 8.97
CA ASN A 737 -28.12 -48.74 10.31
C ASN A 737 -29.63 -49.08 10.28
N PRO A 738 -30.03 -50.35 10.50
CA PRO A 738 -31.42 -50.80 10.30
C PRO A 738 -32.37 -50.31 11.40
N GLU A 739 -31.85 -49.74 12.49
CA GLU A 739 -32.64 -49.14 13.56
C GLU A 739 -32.89 -47.63 13.36
N LYS A 740 -32.47 -47.04 12.23
CA LYS A 740 -32.47 -45.58 12.04
C LYS A 740 -33.07 -45.22 10.68
N GLU A 741 -34.18 -44.48 10.75
CA GLU A 741 -34.85 -43.89 9.60
C GLU A 741 -33.98 -42.81 8.94
N PRO A 742 -34.01 -42.65 7.61
CA PRO A 742 -33.42 -41.49 6.97
C PRO A 742 -34.11 -40.20 7.44
N LEU A 743 -33.35 -39.20 7.88
CA LEU A 743 -33.87 -37.86 8.21
C LEU A 743 -33.36 -36.83 7.20
N PRO A 744 -34.10 -35.75 6.91
CA PRO A 744 -33.61 -34.69 6.02
C PRO A 744 -32.28 -34.12 6.52
N VAL A 745 -31.27 -34.10 5.65
CA VAL A 745 -29.95 -33.51 5.94
C VAL A 745 -29.62 -32.30 5.05
N ALA A 746 -30.36 -32.09 3.96
CA ALA A 746 -30.35 -30.82 3.24
C ALA A 746 -31.76 -30.43 2.78
N TRP A 747 -32.11 -29.16 2.96
CA TRP A 747 -33.41 -28.59 2.57
C TRP A 747 -33.30 -27.10 2.26
N PHE A 748 -34.31 -26.54 1.60
CA PHE A 748 -34.45 -25.10 1.39
C PHE A 748 -35.82 -24.60 1.85
N LYS A 749 -35.92 -23.28 2.05
CA LYS A 749 -37.18 -22.56 2.33
C LYS A 749 -37.10 -21.10 1.89
N GLN A 750 -38.20 -20.39 2.06
CA GLN A 750 -38.22 -18.92 2.13
C GLN A 750 -38.34 -18.50 3.60
N TRP A 751 -37.66 -17.42 3.97
CA TRP A 751 -37.89 -16.69 5.23
C TRP A 751 -38.55 -15.34 4.94
N GLN A 752 -39.42 -14.88 5.84
CA GLN A 752 -40.04 -13.56 5.76
C GLN A 752 -39.45 -12.65 6.84
N THR A 753 -38.90 -11.51 6.45
CA THR A 753 -38.28 -10.55 7.37
C THR A 753 -39.33 -9.64 8.04
N SER A 754 -38.93 -8.85 9.04
CA SER A 754 -39.81 -7.91 9.74
C SER A 754 -40.44 -6.87 8.82
N ALA A 755 -39.76 -6.55 7.72
CA ALA A 755 -40.21 -5.67 6.64
C ALA A 755 -40.99 -6.40 5.52
N GLY A 756 -41.31 -7.69 5.68
CA GLY A 756 -42.06 -8.48 4.69
C GLY A 756 -41.27 -8.81 3.41
N LYS A 757 -39.94 -8.85 3.47
CA LYS A 757 -39.11 -9.33 2.35
C LYS A 757 -38.96 -10.84 2.41
N SER A 758 -38.97 -11.50 1.26
CA SER A 758 -38.62 -12.92 1.14
C SER A 758 -37.11 -13.10 0.98
N ALA A 759 -36.49 -13.93 1.84
CA ALA A 759 -35.10 -14.34 1.73
C ALA A 759 -35.00 -15.84 1.39
N ARG A 760 -34.16 -16.20 0.41
CA ARG A 760 -33.85 -17.59 0.09
C ARG A 760 -32.98 -18.20 1.21
N VAL A 761 -33.41 -19.34 1.76
CA VAL A 761 -32.67 -20.04 2.82
C VAL A 761 -32.37 -21.46 2.38
N PHE A 762 -31.15 -21.91 2.58
CA PHE A 762 -30.75 -23.32 2.47
C PHE A 762 -30.06 -23.76 3.76
N GLN A 763 -30.33 -25.00 4.19
CA GLN A 763 -29.73 -25.57 5.39
C GLN A 763 -29.23 -26.97 5.06
N SER A 764 -27.97 -27.24 5.42
CA SER A 764 -27.37 -28.58 5.41
C SER A 764 -26.94 -28.94 6.83
N THR A 765 -27.44 -30.05 7.38
CA THR A 765 -26.91 -30.61 8.63
C THR A 765 -25.65 -31.44 8.41
N MET A 766 -25.19 -31.62 7.17
CA MET A 766 -23.81 -32.03 6.86
C MET A 766 -22.95 -30.79 6.63
N GLY A 767 -21.64 -30.90 6.84
CA GLY A 767 -20.71 -29.79 6.62
C GLY A 767 -19.47 -29.77 7.52
N SER A 768 -19.16 -30.86 8.22
CA SER A 768 -17.84 -30.98 8.88
C SER A 768 -16.72 -30.87 7.84
N GLY A 769 -15.51 -30.49 8.26
CA GLY A 769 -14.35 -30.48 7.35
C GLY A 769 -14.17 -31.83 6.65
N LYS A 770 -14.42 -32.92 7.37
CA LYS A 770 -14.39 -34.28 6.81
C LYS A 770 -15.57 -34.64 5.91
N ASP A 771 -16.73 -34.01 6.08
CA ASP A 771 -17.87 -34.20 5.17
C ASP A 771 -17.55 -33.57 3.80
N PHE A 772 -16.83 -32.44 3.80
CA PHE A 772 -16.34 -31.79 2.57
C PHE A 772 -15.19 -32.54 1.87
N GLU A 773 -14.84 -33.76 2.30
CA GLU A 773 -14.08 -34.71 1.47
C GLU A 773 -14.95 -35.28 0.33
N SER A 774 -16.29 -35.37 0.48
CA SER A 774 -17.21 -35.65 -0.63
C SER A 774 -17.32 -34.49 -1.62
N ALA A 775 -17.07 -34.78 -2.90
CA ALA A 775 -17.32 -33.84 -4.00
C ALA A 775 -18.81 -33.54 -4.18
N GLY A 776 -19.69 -34.52 -3.90
CA GLY A 776 -21.14 -34.35 -3.88
C GLY A 776 -21.59 -33.27 -2.90
N LEU A 777 -21.09 -33.31 -1.65
CA LEU A 777 -21.43 -32.27 -0.67
C LEU A 777 -20.85 -30.90 -1.04
N ARG A 778 -19.61 -30.84 -1.55
CA ARG A 778 -19.04 -29.57 -2.07
C ARG A 778 -19.94 -28.99 -3.15
N ARG A 779 -20.36 -29.79 -4.14
CA ARG A 779 -21.27 -29.35 -5.21
C ARG A 779 -22.65 -28.93 -4.69
N LEU A 780 -23.24 -29.68 -3.75
CA LEU A 780 -24.53 -29.34 -3.16
C LEU A 780 -24.52 -27.93 -2.54
N VAL A 781 -23.48 -27.61 -1.74
CA VAL A 781 -23.37 -26.30 -1.07
C VAL A 781 -23.01 -25.19 -2.07
N ILE A 782 -22.18 -25.46 -3.07
CA ILE A 782 -21.85 -24.50 -4.14
C ILE A 782 -23.07 -24.19 -5.00
N ASN A 783 -23.81 -25.20 -5.46
CA ASN A 783 -25.06 -25.02 -6.21
C ASN A 783 -26.12 -24.28 -5.35
N ALA A 784 -26.16 -24.52 -4.03
CA ALA A 784 -27.00 -23.77 -3.11
C ALA A 784 -26.59 -22.29 -2.98
N ALA A 785 -25.31 -21.95 -3.16
CA ALA A 785 -24.85 -20.55 -3.20
C ALA A 785 -25.31 -19.84 -4.49
N TYR A 786 -25.19 -20.49 -5.65
CA TYR A 786 -25.76 -19.99 -6.91
C TYR A 786 -27.27 -19.77 -6.80
N TRP A 787 -28.03 -20.77 -6.36
CA TRP A 787 -29.47 -20.66 -6.16
C TRP A 787 -29.83 -19.60 -5.13
N SER A 788 -29.11 -19.49 -4.02
CA SER A 788 -29.33 -18.43 -3.02
C SER A 788 -29.23 -17.03 -3.63
N LEU A 789 -28.29 -16.83 -4.56
CA LEU A 789 -28.02 -15.55 -5.23
C LEU A 789 -28.87 -15.28 -6.47
N GLY A 790 -29.80 -16.17 -6.83
CA GLY A 790 -30.64 -16.02 -8.03
C GLY A 790 -29.93 -16.37 -9.34
N LEU A 791 -28.86 -17.19 -9.28
CA LEU A 791 -28.01 -17.59 -10.39
C LEU A 791 -28.25 -19.06 -10.79
N GLU A 792 -29.47 -19.57 -10.61
CA GLU A 792 -29.84 -20.97 -10.94
C GLU A 792 -29.53 -21.41 -12.39
N ASP A 793 -29.62 -20.50 -13.36
CA ASP A 793 -29.31 -20.80 -14.77
C ASP A 793 -27.81 -21.02 -15.03
N GLU A 794 -26.94 -20.41 -14.21
CA GLU A 794 -25.46 -20.49 -14.30
C GLU A 794 -24.86 -21.75 -13.64
N ILE A 795 -25.70 -22.56 -12.97
CA ILE A 795 -25.30 -23.82 -12.36
C ILE A 795 -24.97 -24.83 -13.47
N ASP A 796 -23.75 -25.34 -13.49
CA ASP A 796 -23.31 -26.39 -14.41
C ASP A 796 -22.78 -27.59 -13.61
N ALA A 797 -23.31 -28.77 -13.94
CA ALA A 797 -22.90 -30.06 -13.37
C ALA A 797 -21.40 -30.35 -13.58
N ASN A 798 -20.79 -29.79 -14.63
CA ASN A 798 -19.39 -30.00 -14.99
C ASN A 798 -18.45 -28.96 -14.36
N ARG A 799 -18.97 -27.88 -13.76
CA ARG A 799 -18.14 -26.83 -13.16
C ARG A 799 -17.34 -27.43 -11.99
N SER A 800 -16.06 -27.11 -11.92
CA SER A 800 -15.13 -27.75 -10.96
C SER A 800 -15.50 -27.44 -9.52
N VAL A 801 -15.56 -28.48 -8.69
CA VAL A 801 -15.65 -28.39 -7.22
C VAL A 801 -14.38 -28.94 -6.56
N GLU A 802 -13.29 -28.99 -7.32
CA GLU A 802 -11.99 -29.46 -6.87
C GLU A 802 -11.23 -28.38 -6.10
N TYR A 803 -10.48 -28.85 -5.10
CA TYR A 803 -9.77 -28.00 -4.16
C TYR A 803 -8.83 -27.00 -4.84
N VAL A 804 -8.57 -25.93 -4.10
CA VAL A 804 -7.57 -24.91 -4.39
C VAL A 804 -6.49 -25.04 -3.33
N GLY A 805 -5.34 -25.58 -3.74
CA GLY A 805 -4.30 -26.01 -2.81
C GLY A 805 -4.64 -27.32 -2.06
N PRO A 806 -3.82 -27.70 -1.06
CA PRO A 806 -4.01 -28.94 -0.31
C PRO A 806 -5.17 -28.83 0.70
N TYR A 807 -6.03 -29.84 0.74
CA TYR A 807 -7.04 -29.99 1.79
C TYR A 807 -6.82 -31.31 2.55
N LYS A 808 -6.63 -31.20 3.86
CA LYS A 808 -6.54 -32.34 4.79
C LYS A 808 -6.98 -31.90 6.19
N PRO A 809 -8.31 -31.81 6.43
CA PRO A 809 -8.85 -31.38 7.72
C PRO A 809 -8.55 -32.42 8.81
N LEU A 810 -8.55 -31.95 10.05
CA LEU A 810 -8.50 -32.79 11.24
C LEU A 810 -9.83 -33.53 11.42
N ALA A 811 -9.85 -34.56 12.27
CA ALA A 811 -11.11 -35.23 12.62
C ALA A 811 -11.96 -34.35 13.57
N SER A 812 -13.28 -34.55 13.50
CA SER A 812 -14.22 -33.87 14.40
C SER A 812 -14.18 -34.46 15.81
N GLY A 813 -14.33 -33.62 16.83
CA GLY A 813 -14.36 -33.98 18.25
C GLY A 813 -13.72 -32.94 19.17
N PHE A 814 -13.82 -33.18 20.49
CA PHE A 814 -13.39 -32.26 21.55
C PHE A 814 -12.05 -32.61 22.22
N ASN A 815 -11.41 -33.73 21.90
CA ASN A 815 -10.09 -34.03 22.43
C ASN A 815 -9.02 -33.25 21.64
N TYR A 816 -8.93 -31.94 21.88
CA TYR A 816 -8.13 -31.03 21.07
C TYR A 816 -6.64 -31.42 21.01
N GLU A 817 -6.08 -31.94 22.11
CA GLU A 817 -4.69 -32.39 22.18
C GLU A 817 -4.42 -33.61 21.26
N GLU A 818 -5.24 -34.66 21.37
CA GLU A 818 -5.15 -35.85 20.50
C GLU A 818 -5.42 -35.52 19.03
N LEU A 819 -6.31 -34.56 18.76
CA LEU A 819 -6.66 -34.12 17.42
C LEU A 819 -5.66 -33.12 16.82
N GLY A 820 -4.70 -32.59 17.58
CA GLY A 820 -3.77 -31.55 17.13
C GLY A 820 -4.42 -30.19 16.85
N VAL A 821 -5.54 -29.89 17.52
CA VAL A 821 -6.28 -28.63 17.40
C VAL A 821 -5.65 -27.60 18.35
N VAL A 822 -5.12 -26.51 17.78
CA VAL A 822 -4.47 -25.42 18.52
C VAL A 822 -4.85 -24.05 17.93
N PRO A 823 -4.89 -22.96 18.72
CA PRO A 823 -5.17 -21.62 18.20
C PRO A 823 -4.09 -21.12 17.24
N LYS A 824 -4.51 -20.40 16.19
CA LYS A 824 -3.64 -19.98 15.06
C LYS A 824 -4.04 -18.61 14.51
N MET A 825 -3.17 -17.95 13.76
CA MET A 825 -3.53 -16.70 13.06
C MET A 825 -4.44 -17.03 11.85
N PRO A 826 -5.35 -16.14 11.41
CA PRO A 826 -6.15 -16.37 10.20
C PRO A 826 -5.31 -16.72 8.97
N ALA A 827 -4.13 -16.10 8.83
CA ALA A 827 -3.17 -16.38 7.76
C ALA A 827 -2.71 -17.85 7.69
N ASP A 828 -2.71 -18.59 8.80
CA ASP A 828 -2.36 -20.02 8.84
C ASP A 828 -3.42 -20.93 8.16
N TYR A 829 -4.56 -20.35 7.76
CA TYR A 829 -5.64 -21.00 7.02
C TYR A 829 -5.83 -20.42 5.59
N LYS A 830 -4.97 -19.48 5.14
CA LYS A 830 -5.01 -18.90 3.77
C LYS A 830 -4.46 -19.87 2.72
#